data_AF-A0A6N9YGK1-F1
#
_entry.id   AF-A0A6N9YGK1-F1
#
_cell.length_a   1.000
_cell.length_b   1.000
_cell.length_c   1.000
_cell.angle_alpha   90.00
_cell.angle_beta   90.00
_cell.angle_gamma   90.00
#
_symmetry.space_group_name_H-M   'P 1'
#
loop_
_entity.id
_entity.type
_entity.pdbx_description
1 polymer ?
#
loop_
_entity_poly.entity_id
_entity_poly.type
_entity_poly.pdbx_seq_one_letter_code
_entity_poly.pdbx_strand_id
1 'polypeptide(L)'
;MLRKRTTVTQASAMQFRVPNSRGPRRGDLYAHNVIVRLDATPQGQPVQGIGEAAPRGWTITGDTRVGSWRFLEAALGALEGAELRRRPADARDDIAGLMVELRQLAVRTSTKSTTEQPYRGILAGLESALLDLAAKAAGCTVAELLGAGAPTPPAGSRSPMPVNVVSASLPERKLHKAIAARAGSAIKLADVPDCETALALALRAAKVFDGPGVIWLGFGRPQPQPQLLTLVETLLARIAAGVLPPHVVVEQPAGPAETQSLLELQAAAPPPEVDPAPGPGVVVMAGVATDHHARELAAAGVRSLSLSPQRLGGAQAVLGVAAEIRDRLGAAVRLGLGDVPHISDVGARALSDVATGMPGLDYVAVPRTAADGVRLAEDGSLVLTSAVAALTRFAAGPATPVRPMSYGGRPANVFDVDPLLPFVTPKGEIRFASPLVERAALSRGLDTVRMNSRELVVDHHDLPMPLCFTPSKSPWTGRPAHRATVDKELTRTLLQDMDVPVPHGTAFDAHQVDDAVKYALSLAAPVVVKPRNGIHGTGVSTDLRTEAEVRAAIAALDSTAFRGRPFIVETFIPGDDYRLLVVGDQVVSVVLKRPASVVGDGSSRVVDLVLEKNRWRLENPHTRSCLLGFGGDAMYWLGRQGLTPDSVPDEGRFVRLGSAGNIAAGGESIEVLDETHPSMLELAVRAVHAVPGLDHAGIDLMGDHLRAVDGHPAAIIEVNGNPATTFNHFPLAGTPRDVSSDLVLRSCSLAGFDPGAPRDRLTVRIEVDGRVQNVGYRAWFAAMAQERQVTGSIRNLPEGGVEVLASGPAAEICVLASSAILGSRRAVVTQVRTTHLPDLPATDRFEVLP
;
A
#
# COMPACT_ATOMS: atom_id res chain seq x y z
N MET A 1 -21.73 -2.07 -45.03
CA MET A 1 -22.70 -2.23 -43.92
C MET A 1 -22.12 -3.02 -42.73
N LEU A 2 -20.82 -2.91 -42.43
CA LEU A 2 -20.16 -3.73 -41.40
C LEU A 2 -19.95 -2.98 -40.06
N ARG A 3 -20.60 -3.51 -39.02
CA ARG A 3 -20.42 -3.39 -37.55
C ARG A 3 -20.18 -1.99 -36.95
N LYS A 4 -21.29 -1.26 -36.73
CA LYS A 4 -21.39 0.00 -35.95
C LYS A 4 -21.49 -0.19 -34.42
N ARG A 5 -21.18 -1.39 -33.91
CA ARG A 5 -21.36 -1.75 -32.50
C ARG A 5 -20.03 -2.18 -31.88
N THR A 6 -19.93 -2.01 -30.57
CA THR A 6 -18.83 -2.43 -29.71
C THR A 6 -19.41 -3.41 -28.70
N THR A 7 -18.91 -4.64 -28.69
CA THR A 7 -19.36 -5.69 -27.77
C THR A 7 -18.40 -5.79 -26.61
N VAL A 8 -18.91 -5.78 -25.38
CA VAL A 8 -18.12 -6.06 -24.17
C VAL A 8 -17.72 -7.54 -24.21
N THR A 9 -16.43 -7.81 -24.35
CA THR A 9 -15.90 -9.18 -24.41
C THR A 9 -15.60 -9.76 -23.04
N GLN A 10 -15.32 -8.90 -22.05
CA GLN A 10 -15.04 -9.31 -20.69
C GLN A 10 -15.38 -8.17 -19.71
N ALA A 11 -15.93 -8.53 -18.55
CA ALA A 11 -16.21 -7.59 -17.48
C ALA A 11 -15.58 -8.09 -16.17
N SER A 12 -14.76 -7.25 -15.53
CA SER A 12 -14.10 -7.60 -14.28
C SER A 12 -14.15 -6.44 -13.29
N ALA A 13 -13.97 -6.75 -12.01
CA ALA A 13 -13.87 -5.73 -10.99
C ALA A 13 -12.91 -6.13 -9.88
N MET A 14 -12.38 -5.12 -9.19
CA MET A 14 -11.36 -5.32 -8.19
C MET A 14 -11.52 -4.36 -7.02
N GLN A 15 -11.65 -4.91 -5.82
CA GLN A 15 -11.87 -4.14 -4.60
C GLN A 15 -10.55 -3.74 -3.93
N PHE A 16 -10.49 -2.50 -3.41
CA PHE A 16 -9.40 -1.99 -2.58
C PHE A 16 -9.94 -1.11 -1.44
N ARG A 17 -9.28 -1.10 -0.28
CA ARG A 17 -9.52 -0.13 0.79
C ARG A 17 -8.94 1.22 0.38
N VAL A 18 -9.45 2.26 1.00
CA VAL A 18 -8.85 3.59 0.91
C VAL A 18 -8.38 4.04 2.29
N PRO A 19 -7.21 4.70 2.41
CA PRO A 19 -6.71 5.18 3.68
C PRO A 19 -7.74 6.08 4.38
N ASN A 20 -8.09 5.75 5.63
CA ASN A 20 -8.97 6.57 6.43
C ASN A 20 -8.19 7.81 6.95
N SER A 21 -8.77 9.00 6.84
CA SER A 21 -8.25 10.21 7.51
C SER A 21 -8.59 10.21 9.00
N ARG A 22 -9.59 9.43 9.43
CA ARG A 22 -9.74 9.04 10.82
C ARG A 22 -8.61 8.06 11.10
N GLY A 23 -7.72 8.40 12.02
CA GLY A 23 -6.75 7.44 12.56
C GLY A 23 -7.42 6.16 13.06
N PRO A 24 -6.66 5.17 13.57
CA PRO A 24 -7.24 3.89 13.98
C PRO A 24 -8.24 4.12 15.12
N ARG A 25 -9.51 4.28 14.80
CA ARG A 25 -10.62 4.18 15.75
C ARG A 25 -11.00 2.72 15.81
N ARG A 26 -11.09 2.16 17.02
CA ARG A 26 -11.75 0.86 17.24
C ARG A 26 -13.19 0.96 16.70
N GLY A 27 -13.49 0.20 15.65
CA GLY A 27 -14.86 0.01 15.14
C GLY A 27 -15.20 0.64 13.79
N ASP A 28 -14.43 1.61 13.28
CA ASP A 28 -14.66 2.17 11.93
C ASP A 28 -13.86 1.35 10.90
N LEU A 29 -14.54 0.35 10.31
CA LEU A 29 -14.03 -0.45 9.19
C LEU A 29 -13.68 0.48 8.01
N TYR A 30 -12.50 0.29 7.43
CA TYR A 30 -12.01 0.98 6.24
C TYR A 30 -13.09 1.18 5.16
N ALA A 31 -13.12 2.34 4.49
CA ALA A 31 -13.91 2.50 3.27
C ALA A 31 -13.29 1.68 2.13
N HIS A 32 -14.14 1.12 1.26
CA HIS A 32 -13.74 0.30 0.11
C HIS A 32 -14.18 0.97 -1.19
N ASN A 33 -13.33 0.90 -2.19
CA ASN A 33 -13.65 1.25 -3.57
C ASN A 33 -13.46 0.01 -4.45
N VAL A 34 -14.05 0.05 -5.63
CA VAL A 34 -13.98 -1.02 -6.61
C VAL A 34 -13.63 -0.39 -7.95
N ILE A 35 -12.54 -0.83 -8.57
CA ILE A 35 -12.27 -0.52 -9.98
C ILE A 35 -13.03 -1.53 -10.83
N VAL A 36 -13.91 -1.03 -11.69
CA VAL A 36 -14.62 -1.81 -12.71
C VAL A 36 -13.88 -1.66 -14.02
N ARG A 37 -13.72 -2.75 -14.75
CA ARG A 37 -13.04 -2.79 -16.03
C ARG A 37 -13.83 -3.58 -17.05
N LEU A 38 -14.06 -2.97 -18.21
CA LEU A 38 -14.77 -3.57 -19.33
C LEU A 38 -13.84 -3.58 -20.54
N ASP A 39 -13.60 -4.76 -21.10
CA ASP A 39 -12.78 -4.93 -22.30
C ASP A 39 -13.68 -5.15 -23.52
N ALA A 40 -13.31 -4.56 -24.65
CA ALA A 40 -13.98 -4.77 -25.94
C ALA A 40 -12.96 -4.76 -27.08
N THR A 41 -13.33 -5.31 -28.24
CA THR A 41 -12.49 -5.30 -29.45
C THR A 41 -13.20 -4.67 -30.65
N PRO A 42 -13.50 -3.36 -30.62
CA PRO A 42 -14.08 -2.67 -31.76
C PRO A 42 -13.19 -2.80 -33.02
N GLN A 43 -13.68 -3.47 -34.06
CA GLN A 43 -12.94 -3.68 -35.33
C GLN A 43 -11.56 -4.34 -35.14
N GLY A 44 -11.42 -5.20 -34.12
CA GLY A 44 -10.17 -5.90 -33.83
C GLY A 44 -9.12 -5.06 -33.08
N GLN A 45 -9.43 -3.81 -32.73
CA GLN A 45 -8.60 -3.00 -31.83
C GLN A 45 -9.10 -3.16 -30.39
N PRO A 46 -8.25 -3.56 -29.43
CA PRO A 46 -8.65 -3.66 -28.03
C PRO A 46 -8.88 -2.27 -27.44
N VAL A 47 -10.01 -2.10 -26.76
CA VAL A 47 -10.38 -0.88 -26.04
C VAL A 47 -10.88 -1.27 -24.66
N GLN A 48 -10.53 -0.47 -23.66
CA GLN A 48 -10.86 -0.73 -22.26
C GLN A 48 -11.55 0.48 -21.64
N GLY A 49 -12.70 0.23 -21.01
CA GLY A 49 -13.40 1.17 -20.15
C GLY A 49 -13.09 0.92 -18.68
N ILE A 50 -12.85 1.99 -17.93
CA ILE A 50 -12.49 1.94 -16.52
C ILE A 50 -13.46 2.83 -15.73
N GLY A 51 -13.96 2.31 -14.62
CA GLY A 51 -14.84 3.04 -13.70
C GLY A 51 -14.49 2.77 -12.26
N GLU A 52 -14.91 3.66 -11.36
CA GLU A 52 -14.71 3.51 -9.92
C GLU A 52 -16.06 3.54 -9.21
N ALA A 53 -16.35 2.47 -8.49
CA ALA A 53 -17.45 2.41 -7.54
C ALA A 53 -16.94 2.69 -6.13
N ALA A 54 -17.62 3.58 -5.41
CA ALA A 54 -17.25 3.99 -4.06
C ALA A 54 -18.39 3.70 -3.06
N PRO A 55 -18.62 2.43 -2.69
CA PRO A 55 -19.65 2.08 -1.72
C PRO A 55 -19.34 2.70 -0.34
N ARG A 56 -20.32 3.38 0.26
CA ARG A 56 -20.20 4.06 1.58
C ARG A 56 -21.32 3.66 2.54
N GLY A 57 -21.71 2.39 2.49
CA GLY A 57 -22.74 1.85 3.36
C GLY A 57 -24.16 2.28 2.96
N TRP A 58 -25.12 1.76 3.73
CA TRP A 58 -26.53 1.83 3.37
C TRP A 58 -27.06 3.26 3.30
N THR A 59 -26.68 4.12 4.25
CA THR A 59 -27.21 5.47 4.40
C THR A 59 -26.66 6.46 3.37
N ILE A 60 -25.48 6.21 2.80
CA ILE A 60 -24.84 7.16 1.86
C ILE A 60 -25.07 6.72 0.42
N THR A 61 -24.76 5.47 0.07
CA THR A 61 -24.85 4.97 -1.31
C THR A 61 -25.80 3.78 -1.46
N GLY A 62 -26.50 3.36 -0.42
CA GLY A 62 -27.37 2.17 -0.47
C GLY A 62 -26.57 0.86 -0.55
N ASP A 63 -25.28 0.88 -0.19
CA ASP A 63 -24.39 -0.27 -0.33
C ASP A 63 -24.27 -1.08 0.96
N THR A 64 -24.03 -2.38 0.82
CA THR A 64 -23.76 -3.27 1.96
C THR A 64 -22.60 -4.18 1.63
N ARG A 65 -21.77 -4.56 2.61
CA ARG A 65 -20.53 -5.30 2.33
C ARG A 65 -20.75 -6.59 1.52
N VAL A 66 -21.68 -7.44 1.96
CA VAL A 66 -21.96 -8.72 1.30
C VAL A 66 -22.88 -8.56 0.08
N GLY A 67 -23.91 -7.72 0.20
CA GLY A 67 -24.87 -7.51 -0.88
C GLY A 67 -24.28 -6.81 -2.10
N SER A 68 -23.40 -5.81 -1.89
CA SER A 68 -22.76 -5.09 -2.99
C SER A 68 -21.86 -6.00 -3.82
N TRP A 69 -21.15 -6.96 -3.21
CA TRP A 69 -20.32 -7.91 -3.95
C TRP A 69 -21.15 -8.89 -4.78
N ARG A 70 -22.18 -9.49 -4.18
CA ARG A 70 -23.11 -10.38 -4.90
C ARG A 70 -23.78 -9.68 -6.08
N PHE A 71 -24.21 -8.43 -5.88
CA PHE A 71 -24.78 -7.63 -6.96
C PHE A 71 -23.75 -7.32 -8.04
N LEU A 72 -22.53 -6.92 -7.67
CA LEU A 72 -21.45 -6.64 -8.61
C LEU A 72 -21.11 -7.85 -9.47
N GLU A 73 -20.96 -9.05 -8.89
CA GLU A 73 -20.71 -10.29 -9.65
C GLU A 73 -21.81 -10.56 -10.68
N ALA A 74 -23.08 -10.45 -10.28
CA ALA A 74 -24.21 -10.63 -11.18
C ALA A 74 -24.25 -9.54 -12.27
N ALA A 75 -23.91 -8.30 -11.93
CA ALA A 75 -23.88 -7.18 -12.87
C ALA A 75 -22.76 -7.33 -13.91
N LEU A 76 -21.56 -7.76 -13.51
CA LEU A 76 -20.46 -8.04 -14.44
C LEU A 76 -20.85 -9.13 -15.44
N GLY A 77 -21.41 -10.24 -14.96
CA GLY A 77 -21.90 -11.31 -15.84
C GLY A 77 -23.01 -10.86 -16.81
N ALA A 78 -23.86 -9.92 -16.39
CA ALA A 78 -24.88 -9.33 -17.27
C ALA A 78 -24.31 -8.36 -18.32
N LEU A 79 -23.14 -7.77 -18.07
CA LEU A 79 -22.48 -6.86 -19.02
C LEU A 79 -21.63 -7.59 -20.07
N GLU A 80 -21.20 -8.82 -19.83
CA GLU A 80 -20.50 -9.60 -20.84
C GLU A 80 -21.41 -9.91 -22.03
N GLY A 81 -20.94 -9.59 -23.23
CA GLY A 81 -21.74 -9.68 -24.46
C GLY A 81 -22.66 -8.48 -24.72
N ALA A 82 -22.73 -7.50 -23.83
CA ALA A 82 -23.51 -6.28 -24.07
C ALA A 82 -22.98 -5.52 -25.30
N GLU A 83 -23.89 -5.00 -26.14
CA GLU A 83 -23.54 -4.26 -27.36
C GLU A 83 -23.87 -2.78 -27.23
N LEU A 84 -22.90 -1.93 -27.55
CA LEU A 84 -23.04 -0.47 -27.58
C LEU A 84 -22.88 0.05 -29.00
N ARG A 85 -23.84 0.85 -29.48
CA ARG A 85 -23.70 1.58 -30.75
C ARG A 85 -22.59 2.64 -30.61
N ARG A 86 -21.84 2.90 -31.69
CA ARG A 86 -20.69 3.83 -31.66
C ARG A 86 -21.02 5.31 -31.78
N ARG A 87 -22.21 5.68 -32.26
CA ARG A 87 -22.59 7.10 -32.32
C ARG A 87 -22.81 7.59 -30.88
N PRO A 88 -22.19 8.68 -30.43
CA PRO A 88 -22.25 9.09 -29.02
C PRO A 88 -23.67 9.15 -28.43
N ALA A 89 -24.63 9.72 -29.16
CA ALA A 89 -26.03 9.77 -28.74
C ALA A 89 -26.68 8.37 -28.61
N ASP A 90 -26.44 7.49 -29.58
CA ASP A 90 -26.97 6.12 -29.56
C ASP A 90 -26.32 5.30 -28.43
N ALA A 91 -25.02 5.49 -28.20
CA ALA A 91 -24.26 4.84 -27.13
C ALA A 91 -24.81 5.24 -25.76
N ARG A 92 -25.08 6.54 -25.56
CA ARG A 92 -25.66 7.06 -24.33
C ARG A 92 -27.02 6.41 -24.03
N ASP A 93 -27.87 6.29 -25.05
CA ASP A 93 -29.18 5.63 -24.95
C ASP A 93 -29.05 4.13 -24.63
N ASP A 94 -28.09 3.42 -25.27
CA ASP A 94 -27.81 2.01 -24.98
C ASP A 94 -27.35 1.82 -23.53
N ILE A 95 -26.45 2.69 -23.04
CA ILE A 95 -25.99 2.67 -21.65
C ILE A 95 -27.15 2.95 -20.69
N ALA A 96 -28.02 3.92 -21.00
CA ALA A 96 -29.19 4.20 -20.18
C ALA A 96 -30.11 2.98 -20.07
N GLY A 97 -30.31 2.24 -21.18
CA GLY A 97 -31.03 0.96 -21.19
C GLY A 97 -30.40 -0.09 -20.27
N LEU A 98 -29.09 -0.32 -20.40
CA LEU A 98 -28.35 -1.26 -19.54
C LEU A 98 -28.45 -0.86 -18.06
N MET A 99 -28.35 0.43 -17.75
CA MET A 99 -28.45 0.92 -16.37
C MET A 99 -29.84 0.70 -15.76
N VAL A 100 -30.91 0.71 -16.56
CA VAL A 100 -32.26 0.32 -16.10
C VAL A 100 -32.29 -1.16 -15.72
N GLU A 101 -31.73 -2.03 -16.55
CA GLU A 101 -31.65 -3.48 -16.28
C GLU A 101 -30.82 -3.78 -15.02
N LEU A 102 -29.68 -3.11 -14.88
CA LEU A 102 -28.81 -3.23 -13.70
C LEU A 102 -29.49 -2.72 -12.42
N ARG A 103 -30.29 -1.64 -12.49
CA ARG A 103 -31.11 -1.17 -11.35
C ARG A 103 -32.16 -2.19 -10.95
N GLN A 104 -32.81 -2.84 -11.90
CA GLN A 104 -33.76 -3.93 -11.60
C GLN A 104 -33.05 -5.14 -10.99
N LEU A 105 -31.85 -5.48 -11.48
CA LEU A 105 -31.02 -6.53 -10.90
C LEU A 105 -30.59 -6.18 -9.46
N ALA A 106 -30.24 -4.92 -9.19
CA ALA A 106 -29.91 -4.43 -7.87
C ALA A 106 -31.06 -4.64 -6.88
N VAL A 107 -32.30 -4.33 -7.30
CA VAL A 107 -33.51 -4.56 -6.48
C VAL A 107 -33.72 -6.06 -6.23
N ARG A 108 -33.63 -6.92 -7.25
CA ARG A 108 -33.81 -8.38 -7.11
C ARG A 108 -32.76 -9.03 -6.20
N THR A 109 -31.54 -8.49 -6.18
CA THR A 109 -30.42 -9.02 -5.40
C THR A 109 -30.39 -8.50 -3.96
N SER A 110 -31.11 -7.40 -3.69
CA SER A 110 -31.18 -6.81 -2.36
C SER A 110 -32.02 -7.66 -1.41
N THR A 111 -31.46 -7.93 -0.22
CA THR A 111 -32.17 -8.59 0.88
C THR A 111 -32.91 -7.62 1.79
N LYS A 112 -32.80 -6.31 1.54
CA LYS A 112 -33.56 -5.27 2.25
C LYS A 112 -34.80 -4.90 1.44
N SER A 113 -35.94 -4.74 2.11
CA SER A 113 -37.17 -4.16 1.56
C SER A 113 -36.96 -2.67 1.31
N THR A 114 -37.02 -2.18 0.06
CA THR A 114 -36.68 -0.77 -0.20
C THR A 114 -37.55 -0.08 -1.24
N THR A 115 -38.03 1.12 -0.87
CA THR A 115 -38.43 2.22 -1.77
C THR A 115 -37.23 3.03 -2.26
N GLU A 116 -36.07 2.86 -1.63
CA GLU A 116 -34.81 3.57 -1.91
C GLU A 116 -33.85 2.67 -2.70
N GLN A 117 -33.52 3.06 -3.92
CA GLN A 117 -32.69 2.30 -4.89
C GLN A 117 -31.38 1.77 -4.27
N PRO A 118 -31.14 0.44 -4.18
CA PRO A 118 -29.93 -0.11 -3.57
C PRO A 118 -28.68 0.00 -4.46
N TYR A 119 -27.49 -0.14 -3.86
CA TYR A 119 -26.18 -0.29 -4.52
C TYR A 119 -25.76 0.83 -5.49
N ARG A 120 -26.11 2.09 -5.19
CA ARG A 120 -25.86 3.24 -6.07
C ARG A 120 -24.37 3.50 -6.29
N GLY A 121 -23.52 3.22 -5.31
CA GLY A 121 -22.07 3.33 -5.48
C GLY A 121 -21.53 2.34 -6.51
N ILE A 122 -22.01 1.08 -6.47
CA ILE A 122 -21.66 0.06 -7.48
C ILE A 122 -22.18 0.44 -8.87
N LEU A 123 -23.44 0.87 -8.96
CA LEU A 123 -24.05 1.32 -10.21
C LEU A 123 -23.26 2.48 -10.86
N ALA A 124 -22.81 3.45 -10.06
CA ALA A 124 -22.02 4.57 -10.56
C ALA A 124 -20.68 4.12 -11.17
N GLY A 125 -20.00 3.16 -10.56
CA GLY A 125 -18.76 2.61 -11.12
C GLY A 125 -18.97 1.80 -12.40
N LEU A 126 -20.05 1.02 -12.48
CA LEU A 126 -20.44 0.28 -13.69
C LEU A 126 -20.76 1.25 -14.84
N GLU A 127 -21.56 2.29 -14.59
CA GLU A 127 -21.88 3.30 -15.61
C GLU A 127 -20.63 4.06 -16.06
N SER A 128 -19.76 4.44 -15.12
CA SER A 128 -18.50 5.11 -15.44
C SER A 128 -17.64 4.28 -16.39
N ALA A 129 -17.54 2.96 -16.16
CA ALA A 129 -16.77 2.07 -17.04
C ALA A 129 -17.41 1.93 -18.43
N LEU A 130 -18.75 1.87 -18.50
CA LEU A 130 -19.48 1.83 -19.78
C LEU A 130 -19.31 3.12 -20.59
N LEU A 131 -19.41 4.27 -19.93
CA LEU A 131 -19.23 5.58 -20.56
C LEU A 131 -17.81 5.75 -21.10
N ASP A 132 -16.80 5.38 -20.32
CA ASP A 132 -15.39 5.42 -20.74
C ASP A 132 -15.12 4.46 -21.92
N LEU A 133 -15.65 3.23 -21.87
CA LEU A 133 -15.56 2.27 -22.97
C LEU A 133 -16.17 2.84 -24.26
N ALA A 134 -17.39 3.37 -24.15
CA ALA A 134 -18.14 3.90 -25.29
C ALA A 134 -17.45 5.12 -25.90
N ALA A 135 -16.95 6.04 -25.06
CA ALA A 135 -16.24 7.24 -25.49
C ALA A 135 -14.97 6.88 -26.27
N LYS A 136 -14.14 5.97 -25.73
CA LYS A 136 -12.93 5.48 -26.40
C LYS A 136 -13.26 4.75 -27.71
N ALA A 137 -14.30 3.92 -27.72
CA ALA A 137 -14.72 3.21 -28.94
C ALA A 137 -15.34 4.15 -30.01
N ALA A 138 -15.88 5.29 -29.59
CA ALA A 138 -16.41 6.34 -30.47
C ALA A 138 -15.34 7.37 -30.90
N GLY A 139 -14.18 7.40 -30.23
CA GLY A 139 -13.12 8.38 -30.49
C GLY A 139 -13.45 9.78 -29.94
N CYS A 140 -14.19 9.86 -28.84
CA CYS A 140 -14.52 11.11 -28.16
C CYS A 140 -14.23 11.03 -26.65
N THR A 141 -14.40 12.14 -25.94
CA THR A 141 -14.36 12.18 -24.48
C THR A 141 -15.69 11.74 -23.87
N VAL A 142 -15.67 11.34 -22.60
CA VAL A 142 -16.90 11.05 -21.84
C VAL A 142 -17.79 12.30 -21.74
N ALA A 143 -17.19 13.49 -21.57
CA ALA A 143 -17.94 14.75 -21.55
C ALA A 143 -18.71 15.03 -22.85
N GLU A 144 -18.07 14.80 -24.01
CA GLU A 144 -18.74 14.92 -25.33
C GLU A 144 -19.85 13.87 -25.48
N LEU A 145 -19.62 12.65 -25.00
CA LEU A 145 -20.63 11.58 -25.04
C LEU A 145 -21.85 11.91 -24.16
N LEU A 146 -21.64 12.56 -23.01
CA LEU A 146 -22.70 13.03 -22.13
C LEU A 146 -23.49 14.21 -22.72
N GLY A 147 -22.91 14.96 -23.66
CA GLY A 147 -23.61 16.01 -24.41
C GLY A 147 -22.93 17.38 -24.47
N ALA A 148 -21.65 17.50 -24.09
CA ALA A 148 -20.89 18.74 -24.30
C ALA A 148 -20.68 18.99 -25.81
N GLY A 149 -21.29 20.04 -26.36
CA GLY A 149 -21.05 20.49 -27.73
C GLY A 149 -19.90 21.50 -27.78
N ALA A 150 -18.74 21.10 -28.32
CA ALA A 150 -17.51 21.89 -28.50
C ALA A 150 -16.92 22.52 -27.20
N PRO A 151 -15.60 22.80 -27.13
CA PRO A 151 -14.92 23.20 -25.88
C PRO A 151 -15.30 24.58 -25.34
N THR A 152 -16.18 25.32 -26.02
CA THR A 152 -16.54 26.69 -25.66
C THR A 152 -17.93 26.69 -25.04
N PRO A 153 -18.07 27.04 -23.75
CA PRO A 153 -19.36 27.03 -23.09
C PRO A 153 -20.23 28.16 -23.71
N PRO A 154 -21.54 27.95 -23.93
CA PRO A 154 -22.38 28.92 -24.63
C PRO A 154 -22.35 30.28 -23.90
N ALA A 155 -22.43 31.39 -24.65
CA ALA A 155 -22.39 32.72 -24.05
C ALA A 155 -23.44 32.86 -22.93
N GLY A 156 -22.99 33.17 -21.69
CA GLY A 156 -23.85 33.24 -20.51
C GLY A 156 -23.95 31.94 -19.68
N SER A 157 -23.25 30.87 -20.02
CA SER A 157 -23.16 29.69 -19.15
C SER A 157 -22.14 29.87 -18.03
N ARG A 158 -22.54 29.53 -16.81
CA ARG A 158 -21.67 29.50 -15.63
C ARG A 158 -20.54 28.48 -15.83
N SER A 159 -19.30 28.90 -15.60
CA SER A 159 -18.15 28.00 -15.57
C SER A 159 -18.01 27.44 -14.15
N PRO A 160 -17.94 26.12 -13.96
CA PRO A 160 -17.85 25.56 -12.62
C PRO A 160 -16.52 25.96 -11.98
N MET A 161 -16.58 26.51 -10.75
CA MET A 161 -15.36 26.83 -10.02
C MET A 161 -14.73 25.53 -9.48
N PRO A 162 -13.48 25.19 -9.87
CA PRO A 162 -12.80 24.01 -9.34
C PRO A 162 -12.37 24.26 -7.90
N VAL A 163 -12.83 23.41 -6.98
CA VAL A 163 -12.57 23.60 -5.54
C VAL A 163 -11.62 22.52 -5.00
N ASN A 164 -10.51 22.95 -4.40
CA ASN A 164 -9.55 22.04 -3.79
C ASN A 164 -10.07 21.47 -2.47
N VAL A 165 -10.21 20.15 -2.36
CA VAL A 165 -10.72 19.50 -1.15
C VAL A 165 -9.60 19.23 -0.12
N VAL A 166 -9.86 19.58 1.15
CA VAL A 166 -9.04 19.29 2.32
C VAL A 166 -9.93 18.69 3.40
N SER A 167 -9.58 17.51 3.93
CA SER A 167 -10.31 16.91 5.05
C SER A 167 -9.96 17.61 6.37
N ALA A 168 -10.97 18.09 7.08
CA ALA A 168 -10.86 18.68 8.42
C ALA A 168 -10.44 17.67 9.49
N SER A 169 -10.49 16.36 9.19
CA SER A 169 -10.06 15.28 10.09
C SER A 169 -8.53 15.11 10.14
N LEU A 170 -7.76 15.82 9.32
CA LEU A 170 -6.29 15.74 9.32
C LEU A 170 -5.70 16.22 10.66
N PRO A 171 -4.59 15.62 11.15
CA PRO A 171 -3.85 16.16 12.30
C PRO A 171 -3.46 17.62 12.06
N GLU A 172 -3.56 18.45 13.08
CA GLU A 172 -3.47 19.92 12.96
C GLU A 172 -2.27 20.41 12.14
N ARG A 173 -1.07 19.87 12.38
CA ARG A 173 0.14 20.24 11.61
C ARG A 173 0.01 19.93 10.12
N LYS A 174 -0.63 18.81 9.76
CA LYS A 174 -0.88 18.42 8.37
C LYS A 174 -2.00 19.26 7.76
N LEU A 175 -3.06 19.52 8.52
CA LEU A 175 -4.18 20.36 8.10
C LEU A 175 -3.70 21.78 7.77
N HIS A 176 -2.87 22.37 8.64
CA HIS A 176 -2.29 23.70 8.42
C HIS A 176 -1.48 23.75 7.13
N LYS A 177 -0.56 22.80 6.93
CA LYS A 177 0.22 22.69 5.69
C LYS A 177 -0.68 22.46 4.47
N ALA A 178 -1.74 21.68 4.60
CA ALA A 178 -2.66 21.36 3.51
C ALA A 178 -3.51 22.56 3.07
N ILE A 179 -3.92 23.44 4.00
CA ILE A 179 -4.60 24.70 3.70
C ILE A 179 -3.61 25.69 3.08
N ALA A 180 -2.43 25.88 3.71
CA ALA A 180 -1.41 26.81 3.24
C ALA A 180 -0.89 26.49 1.82
N ALA A 181 -0.72 25.21 1.49
CA ALA A 181 -0.27 24.77 0.17
C ALA A 181 -1.30 24.97 -0.95
N ARG A 182 -2.48 25.53 -0.64
CA ARG A 182 -3.62 25.65 -1.56
C ARG A 182 -4.16 27.08 -1.63
N ALA A 183 -3.27 28.07 -1.62
CA ALA A 183 -3.54 29.50 -1.76
C ALA A 183 -4.18 29.95 -3.10
N GLY A 184 -4.87 29.05 -3.81
CA GLY A 184 -5.65 29.38 -5.02
C GLY A 184 -6.98 30.07 -4.69
N SER A 185 -7.88 30.22 -5.67
CA SER A 185 -9.13 30.97 -5.51
C SER A 185 -10.29 30.22 -4.83
N ALA A 186 -10.20 28.91 -4.56
CA ALA A 186 -11.28 28.17 -3.89
C ALA A 186 -10.78 26.95 -3.09
N ILE A 187 -11.30 26.76 -1.87
CA ILE A 187 -11.01 25.62 -0.98
C ILE A 187 -12.28 25.00 -0.40
N LYS A 188 -12.35 23.67 -0.36
CA LYS A 188 -13.39 22.90 0.32
C LYS A 188 -12.81 22.22 1.53
N LEU A 189 -13.38 22.49 2.69
CA LEU A 189 -13.08 21.84 3.96
C LEU A 189 -14.15 20.78 4.19
N ALA A 190 -13.81 19.52 3.92
CA ALA A 190 -14.71 18.38 4.08
C ALA A 190 -14.60 17.76 5.48
N ASP A 191 -15.61 16.99 5.90
CA ASP A 191 -15.68 16.32 7.19
C ASP A 191 -15.65 17.28 8.39
N VAL A 192 -16.24 18.47 8.25
CA VAL A 192 -16.31 19.43 9.35
C VAL A 192 -17.22 18.86 10.46
N PRO A 193 -16.75 18.76 11.72
CA PRO A 193 -17.46 18.02 12.77
C PRO A 193 -18.61 18.80 13.41
N ASP A 194 -18.49 20.13 13.48
CA ASP A 194 -19.38 21.06 14.19
C ASP A 194 -19.21 22.51 13.72
N CYS A 195 -20.18 23.37 14.07
CA CYS A 195 -20.25 24.77 13.63
C CYS A 195 -19.09 25.63 14.16
N GLU A 196 -18.58 25.35 15.36
CA GLU A 196 -17.45 26.08 15.94
C GLU A 196 -16.18 25.85 15.13
N THR A 197 -15.89 24.57 14.84
CA THR A 197 -14.78 24.17 13.97
C THR A 197 -14.95 24.74 12.57
N ALA A 198 -16.18 24.79 12.04
CA ALA A 198 -16.49 25.36 10.73
C ALA A 198 -16.02 26.83 10.63
N LEU A 199 -16.40 27.66 11.61
CA LEU A 199 -16.01 29.07 11.66
C LEU A 199 -14.49 29.23 11.83
N ALA A 200 -13.87 28.46 12.73
CA ALA A 200 -12.43 28.52 12.96
C ALA A 200 -11.62 28.16 11.70
N LEU A 201 -12.07 27.14 10.96
CA LEU A 201 -11.43 26.75 9.71
C LEU A 201 -11.68 27.76 8.59
N ALA A 202 -12.87 28.35 8.50
CA ALA A 202 -13.16 29.41 7.53
C ALA A 202 -12.24 30.62 7.74
N LEU A 203 -12.13 31.11 8.98
CA LEU A 203 -11.23 32.22 9.32
C LEU A 203 -9.75 31.88 9.06
N ARG A 204 -9.37 30.62 9.24
CA ARG A 204 -8.00 30.15 8.95
C ARG A 204 -7.74 30.10 7.45
N ALA A 205 -8.68 29.58 6.67
CA ALA A 205 -8.58 29.52 5.22
C ALA A 205 -8.56 30.92 4.60
N ALA A 206 -9.35 31.86 5.13
CA ALA A 206 -9.39 33.26 4.70
C ALA A 206 -8.00 33.92 4.66
N LYS A 207 -7.13 33.62 5.62
CA LYS A 207 -5.77 34.18 5.72
C LYS A 207 -4.81 33.73 4.62
N VAL A 208 -5.20 32.76 3.81
CA VAL A 208 -4.35 32.14 2.78
C VAL A 208 -4.75 32.60 1.37
N PHE A 209 -5.87 33.32 1.22
CA PHE A 209 -6.28 33.87 -0.07
C PHE A 209 -5.66 35.25 -0.31
N ASP A 210 -5.03 35.45 -1.46
CA ASP A 210 -4.48 36.74 -1.91
C ASP A 210 -5.50 37.59 -2.70
N GLY A 211 -6.79 37.20 -2.74
CA GLY A 211 -7.86 37.84 -3.51
C GLY A 211 -9.27 37.31 -3.18
N PRO A 212 -10.31 37.58 -4.00
CA PRO A 212 -11.66 37.06 -3.76
C PRO A 212 -11.66 35.52 -3.89
N GLY A 213 -11.61 34.84 -2.75
CA GLY A 213 -11.64 33.39 -2.65
C GLY A 213 -13.04 32.81 -2.48
N VAL A 214 -13.17 31.49 -2.54
CA VAL A 214 -14.38 30.75 -2.15
C VAL A 214 -14.04 29.76 -1.05
N ILE A 215 -14.78 29.81 0.05
CA ILE A 215 -14.65 28.82 1.13
C ILE A 215 -15.89 27.93 1.11
N TRP A 216 -15.69 26.63 0.91
CA TRP A 216 -16.75 25.64 0.97
C TRP A 216 -16.60 24.79 2.23
N LEU A 217 -17.56 24.90 3.15
CA LEU A 217 -17.65 24.14 4.39
C LEU A 217 -18.59 22.95 4.17
N GLY A 218 -18.05 21.72 4.19
CA GLY A 218 -18.83 20.49 4.07
C GLY A 218 -18.90 19.75 5.40
N PHE A 219 -20.07 19.69 6.00
CA PHE A 219 -20.27 18.99 7.28
C PHE A 219 -20.23 17.47 7.11
N GLY A 220 -19.57 16.79 8.05
CA GLY A 220 -19.52 15.31 8.07
C GLY A 220 -20.77 14.66 8.67
N ARG A 221 -21.62 15.45 9.33
CA ARG A 221 -22.90 15.03 9.93
C ARG A 221 -23.84 16.24 10.05
N PRO A 222 -25.17 16.03 10.05
CA PRO A 222 -26.14 17.07 10.34
C PRO A 222 -25.85 17.80 11.66
N GLN A 223 -26.14 19.10 11.69
CA GLN A 223 -25.97 19.96 12.86
C GLN A 223 -27.33 20.48 13.35
N PRO A 224 -27.47 20.80 14.65
CA PRO A 224 -28.69 21.41 15.17
C PRO A 224 -28.98 22.75 14.51
N GLN A 225 -30.22 22.95 14.07
CA GLN A 225 -30.66 24.18 13.39
C GLN A 225 -30.28 25.49 14.08
N PRO A 226 -30.46 25.67 15.40
CA PRO A 226 -30.10 26.94 16.04
C PRO A 226 -28.61 27.30 15.87
N GLN A 227 -27.73 26.30 15.90
CA GLN A 227 -26.30 26.48 15.72
C GLN A 227 -25.94 26.84 14.27
N LEU A 228 -26.71 26.32 13.31
CA LEU A 228 -26.55 26.62 11.90
C LEU A 228 -26.96 28.06 11.57
N LEU A 229 -28.07 28.54 12.13
CA LEU A 229 -28.50 29.93 11.96
C LEU A 229 -27.44 30.90 12.52
N THR A 230 -26.97 30.66 13.75
CA THR A 230 -25.89 31.46 14.35
C THR A 230 -24.61 31.44 13.50
N LEU A 231 -24.25 30.28 12.93
CA LEU A 231 -23.11 30.18 12.03
C LEU A 231 -23.32 31.02 10.77
N VAL A 232 -24.46 30.90 10.10
CA VAL A 232 -24.78 31.65 8.86
C VAL A 232 -24.75 33.17 9.11
N GLU A 233 -25.41 33.64 10.18
CA GLU A 233 -25.39 35.05 10.58
C GLU A 233 -23.96 35.54 10.86
N THR A 234 -23.16 34.73 11.56
CA THR A 234 -21.77 35.06 11.87
C THR A 234 -20.93 35.12 10.60
N LEU A 235 -21.10 34.18 9.66
CA LEU A 235 -20.38 34.18 8.39
C LEU A 235 -20.73 35.44 7.57
N LEU A 236 -22.00 35.79 7.46
CA LEU A 236 -22.46 37.01 6.78
C LEU A 236 -21.84 38.28 7.42
N ALA A 237 -21.83 38.38 8.74
CA ALA A 237 -21.22 39.51 9.44
C ALA A 237 -19.71 39.61 9.17
N ARG A 238 -19.01 38.47 9.10
CA ARG A 238 -17.57 38.45 8.78
C ARG A 238 -17.28 38.77 7.31
N ILE A 239 -18.17 38.41 6.39
CA ILE A 239 -18.11 38.82 4.98
C ILE A 239 -18.29 40.34 4.88
N ALA A 240 -19.31 40.90 5.52
CA ALA A 240 -19.57 42.34 5.53
C ALA A 240 -18.39 43.15 6.13
N ALA A 241 -17.70 42.58 7.12
CA ALA A 241 -16.51 43.16 7.73
C ALA A 241 -15.20 42.98 6.91
N GLY A 242 -15.26 42.31 5.75
CA GLY A 242 -14.08 42.03 4.92
C GLY A 242 -13.09 41.01 5.53
N VAL A 243 -13.50 40.28 6.57
CA VAL A 243 -12.66 39.26 7.25
C VAL A 243 -12.70 37.92 6.51
N LEU A 244 -13.85 37.58 5.93
CA LEU A 244 -14.04 36.42 5.07
C LEU A 244 -14.17 36.86 3.62
N PRO A 245 -13.81 35.99 2.65
CA PRO A 245 -14.05 36.28 1.25
C PRO A 245 -15.55 36.44 0.97
N PRO A 246 -15.94 37.13 -0.11
CA PRO A 246 -17.34 37.43 -0.40
C PRO A 246 -18.21 36.18 -0.58
N HIS A 247 -17.64 35.01 -0.83
CA HIS A 247 -18.41 33.83 -1.14
C HIS A 247 -18.07 32.64 -0.25
N VAL A 248 -19.05 32.20 0.55
CA VAL A 248 -18.93 31.03 1.42
C VAL A 248 -20.07 30.04 1.12
N VAL A 249 -19.74 28.78 0.85
CA VAL A 249 -20.70 27.70 0.64
C VAL A 249 -20.78 26.86 1.90
N VAL A 250 -21.98 26.57 2.39
CA VAL A 250 -22.23 25.67 3.52
C VAL A 250 -23.02 24.47 3.00
N GLU A 251 -22.38 23.32 2.89
CA GLU A 251 -22.96 22.09 2.35
C GLU A 251 -23.27 21.07 3.45
N GLN A 252 -24.41 20.38 3.29
CA GLN A 252 -24.91 19.36 4.21
C GLN A 252 -25.08 19.84 5.66
N PRO A 253 -25.62 21.05 5.91
CA PRO A 253 -25.79 21.54 7.27
C PRO A 253 -26.82 20.71 8.07
N ALA A 254 -27.89 20.26 7.41
CA ALA A 254 -29.02 19.55 8.00
C ALA A 254 -29.21 18.16 7.38
N GLY A 255 -29.96 17.30 8.06
CA GLY A 255 -30.25 15.94 7.61
C GLY A 255 -31.26 15.88 6.46
N PRO A 256 -31.35 14.74 5.74
CA PRO A 256 -32.28 14.58 4.61
C PRO A 256 -33.76 14.83 4.94
N ALA A 257 -34.18 14.57 6.18
CA ALA A 257 -35.56 14.76 6.62
C ALA A 257 -35.88 16.20 7.06
N GLU A 258 -34.88 17.08 7.16
CA GLU A 258 -35.00 18.42 7.74
C GLU A 258 -35.19 19.52 6.68
N THR A 259 -36.03 19.25 5.67
CA THR A 259 -36.27 20.16 4.53
C THR A 259 -36.70 21.56 4.99
N GLN A 260 -37.55 21.66 6.02
CA GLN A 260 -37.98 22.94 6.58
C GLN A 260 -36.79 23.76 7.13
N SER A 261 -35.83 23.10 7.77
CA SER A 261 -34.63 23.76 8.29
C SER A 261 -33.77 24.33 7.17
N LEU A 262 -33.64 23.60 6.05
CA LEU A 262 -32.91 24.06 4.87
C LEU A 262 -33.58 25.30 4.24
N LEU A 263 -34.92 25.33 4.17
CA LEU A 263 -35.67 26.48 3.66
C LEU A 263 -35.46 27.72 4.52
N GLU A 264 -35.49 27.58 5.85
CA GLU A 264 -35.24 28.68 6.78
C GLU A 264 -33.81 29.21 6.67
N LEU A 265 -32.82 28.32 6.54
CA LEU A 265 -31.42 28.72 6.32
C LEU A 265 -31.22 29.44 4.96
N GLN A 266 -31.87 28.96 3.90
CA GLN A 266 -31.83 29.64 2.59
C GLN A 266 -32.59 30.96 2.58
N ALA A 267 -33.63 31.11 3.42
CA ALA A 267 -34.31 32.40 3.60
C ALA A 267 -33.43 33.40 4.37
N ALA A 268 -32.67 32.94 5.36
CA ALA A 268 -31.72 33.78 6.12
C ALA A 268 -30.49 34.20 5.30
N ALA A 269 -30.10 33.39 4.31
CA ALA A 269 -29.02 33.68 3.37
C ALA A 269 -29.47 33.36 1.93
N PRO A 270 -30.25 34.24 1.30
CA PRO A 270 -30.76 33.99 -0.05
C PRO A 270 -29.61 33.89 -1.04
N PRO A 271 -29.64 32.93 -1.98
CA PRO A 271 -28.60 32.83 -2.99
C PRO A 271 -28.59 34.10 -3.87
N PRO A 272 -27.42 34.64 -4.23
CA PRO A 272 -27.34 35.89 -4.98
C PRO A 272 -28.01 35.79 -6.37
N GLU A 273 -28.77 36.82 -6.74
CA GLU A 273 -29.62 36.89 -7.94
C GLU A 273 -28.86 37.08 -9.27
N VAL A 274 -27.63 37.61 -9.26
CA VAL A 274 -26.92 38.09 -10.48
C VAL A 274 -25.73 37.19 -10.89
N ASP A 275 -25.56 37.04 -12.21
CA ASP A 275 -24.52 36.34 -12.99
C ASP A 275 -23.63 37.41 -13.69
N PRO A 276 -22.29 37.30 -13.85
CA PRO A 276 -21.45 36.09 -13.89
C PRO A 276 -20.51 35.86 -12.68
N ALA A 277 -20.55 36.71 -11.64
CA ALA A 277 -19.73 36.54 -10.44
C ALA A 277 -20.61 36.28 -9.21
N PRO A 278 -20.28 35.32 -8.33
CA PRO A 278 -21.03 35.12 -7.10
C PRO A 278 -20.96 36.39 -6.24
N GLY A 279 -22.08 37.09 -6.09
CA GLY A 279 -22.19 38.26 -5.20
C GLY A 279 -21.87 37.90 -3.74
N PRO A 280 -21.61 38.89 -2.88
CA PRO A 280 -21.27 38.65 -1.48
C PRO A 280 -22.41 37.93 -0.76
N GLY A 281 -22.11 36.80 -0.11
CA GLY A 281 -23.10 36.04 0.64
C GLY A 281 -22.69 34.61 0.99
N VAL A 282 -23.58 33.96 1.74
CA VAL A 282 -23.49 32.55 2.12
C VAL A 282 -24.46 31.74 1.27
N VAL A 283 -24.00 30.65 0.64
CA VAL A 283 -24.85 29.71 -0.10
C VAL A 283 -25.04 28.46 0.73
N VAL A 284 -26.27 28.24 1.20
CA VAL A 284 -26.64 27.05 1.96
C VAL A 284 -27.10 25.96 1.00
N MET A 285 -26.28 24.92 0.82
CA MET A 285 -26.45 23.87 -0.18
C MET A 285 -26.89 22.55 0.44
N ALA A 286 -28.04 22.04 -0.01
CA ALA A 286 -28.56 20.75 0.42
C ALA A 286 -27.80 19.60 -0.26
N GLY A 287 -27.30 18.64 0.53
CA GLY A 287 -26.68 17.43 -0.03
C GLY A 287 -27.72 16.41 -0.42
N VAL A 288 -27.81 16.09 -1.71
CA VAL A 288 -28.76 15.09 -2.20
C VAL A 288 -28.32 13.69 -1.78
N ALA A 289 -29.29 12.87 -1.35
CA ALA A 289 -29.05 11.49 -0.90
C ALA A 289 -29.45 10.44 -1.96
N THR A 290 -30.54 10.71 -2.67
CA THR A 290 -31.14 9.88 -3.72
C THR A 290 -31.79 10.78 -4.78
N ASP A 291 -32.16 10.22 -5.92
CA ASP A 291 -32.92 10.94 -6.96
C ASP A 291 -34.32 11.33 -6.45
N HIS A 292 -34.97 10.47 -5.67
CA HIS A 292 -36.23 10.78 -5.00
C HIS A 292 -36.11 11.99 -4.05
N HIS A 293 -35.10 11.99 -3.18
CA HIS A 293 -34.85 13.10 -2.26
C HIS A 293 -34.55 14.41 -3.03
N ALA A 294 -33.85 14.34 -4.17
CA ALA A 294 -33.62 15.52 -5.01
C ALA A 294 -34.94 16.14 -5.51
N ARG A 295 -35.88 15.29 -5.96
CA ARG A 295 -37.21 15.72 -6.43
C ARG A 295 -38.06 16.28 -5.30
N GLU A 296 -37.99 15.71 -4.11
CA GLU A 296 -38.69 16.23 -2.92
C GLU A 296 -38.17 17.61 -2.52
N LEU A 297 -36.84 17.80 -2.45
CA LEU A 297 -36.24 19.10 -2.16
C LEU A 297 -36.63 20.16 -3.19
N ALA A 298 -36.62 19.78 -4.48
CA ALA A 298 -37.03 20.68 -5.55
C ALA A 298 -38.52 21.00 -5.50
N ALA A 299 -39.38 20.03 -5.14
CA ALA A 299 -40.81 20.26 -4.92
C ALA A 299 -41.08 21.20 -3.74
N ALA A 300 -40.26 21.12 -2.68
CA ALA A 300 -40.32 22.01 -1.52
C ALA A 300 -39.76 23.41 -1.78
N GLY A 301 -39.11 23.65 -2.93
CA GLY A 301 -38.58 24.96 -3.32
C GLY A 301 -37.15 25.24 -2.85
N VAL A 302 -36.38 24.22 -2.46
CA VAL A 302 -34.95 24.37 -2.12
C VAL A 302 -34.16 24.74 -3.38
N ARG A 303 -33.45 25.87 -3.37
CA ARG A 303 -32.83 26.47 -4.57
C ARG A 303 -31.34 26.23 -4.72
N SER A 304 -30.69 25.54 -3.79
CA SER A 304 -29.26 25.21 -3.85
C SER A 304 -29.04 23.74 -3.46
N LEU A 305 -28.59 22.91 -4.41
CA LEU A 305 -28.44 21.46 -4.22
C LEU A 305 -27.07 20.96 -4.69
N SER A 306 -26.53 19.96 -4.00
CA SER A 306 -25.29 19.25 -4.35
C SER A 306 -25.63 17.83 -4.79
N LEU A 307 -25.29 17.50 -6.05
CA LEU A 307 -25.49 16.19 -6.67
C LEU A 307 -24.20 15.37 -6.63
N SER A 308 -24.32 14.04 -6.64
CA SER A 308 -23.18 13.13 -6.66
C SER A 308 -23.48 11.88 -7.49
N PRO A 309 -22.62 11.50 -8.46
CA PRO A 309 -22.79 10.27 -9.22
C PRO A 309 -22.89 9.02 -8.32
N GLN A 310 -22.04 8.92 -7.29
CA GLN A 310 -22.03 7.79 -6.35
C GLN A 310 -23.30 7.68 -5.50
N ARG A 311 -23.97 8.82 -5.24
CA ARG A 311 -25.24 8.84 -4.51
C ARG A 311 -26.46 8.66 -5.40
N LEU A 312 -26.40 9.03 -6.68
CA LEU A 312 -27.51 8.91 -7.64
C LEU A 312 -27.44 7.66 -8.52
N GLY A 313 -26.32 6.94 -8.49
CA GLY A 313 -26.10 5.73 -9.26
C GLY A 313 -25.74 6.00 -10.71
N GLY A 314 -24.95 7.05 -10.98
CA GLY A 314 -24.44 7.35 -12.31
C GLY A 314 -24.36 8.83 -12.67
N ALA A 315 -23.51 9.14 -13.65
CA ALA A 315 -23.44 10.39 -14.40
C ALA A 315 -24.75 10.72 -15.12
N GLN A 316 -25.37 9.77 -15.83
CA GLN A 316 -26.60 10.08 -16.57
C GLN A 316 -27.77 10.37 -15.62
N ALA A 317 -27.80 9.70 -14.46
CA ALA A 317 -28.77 10.00 -13.40
C ALA A 317 -28.60 11.41 -12.84
N VAL A 318 -27.36 11.90 -12.67
CA VAL A 318 -27.08 13.29 -12.28
C VAL A 318 -27.62 14.27 -13.31
N LEU A 319 -27.36 14.04 -14.60
CA LEU A 319 -27.82 14.91 -15.68
C LEU A 319 -29.35 14.97 -15.76
N GLY A 320 -30.02 13.81 -15.65
CA GLY A 320 -31.48 13.73 -15.63
C GLY A 320 -32.09 14.50 -14.46
N VAL A 321 -31.61 14.25 -13.23
CA VAL A 321 -32.08 14.94 -12.03
C VAL A 321 -31.83 16.45 -12.11
N ALA A 322 -30.66 16.87 -12.62
CA ALA A 322 -30.35 18.28 -12.79
C ALA A 322 -31.31 18.99 -13.77
N ALA A 323 -31.65 18.34 -14.88
CA ALA A 323 -32.63 18.85 -15.84
C ALA A 323 -34.01 19.00 -15.21
N GLU A 324 -34.50 17.96 -14.51
CA GLU A 324 -35.80 18.00 -13.81
C GLU A 324 -35.88 19.12 -12.78
N ILE A 325 -34.80 19.35 -12.00
CA ILE A 325 -34.75 20.43 -11.01
C ILE A 325 -34.86 21.80 -11.69
N ARG A 326 -34.17 22.00 -12.82
CA ARG A 326 -34.19 23.27 -13.55
C ARG A 326 -35.52 23.54 -14.22
N ASP A 327 -36.12 22.53 -14.83
CA ASP A 327 -37.45 22.66 -15.43
C ASP A 327 -38.49 23.08 -14.38
N ARG A 328 -38.32 22.64 -13.13
CA ARG A 328 -39.20 22.98 -12.01
C ARG A 328 -38.92 24.36 -11.39
N LEU A 329 -37.66 24.68 -11.11
CA LEU A 329 -37.27 25.86 -10.31
C LEU A 329 -36.75 27.04 -11.14
N GLY A 330 -36.52 26.83 -12.43
CA GLY A 330 -35.95 27.82 -13.35
C GLY A 330 -34.43 27.99 -13.22
N ALA A 331 -33.89 28.97 -13.96
CA ALA A 331 -32.44 29.22 -14.07
C ALA A 331 -31.78 29.78 -12.79
N ALA A 332 -32.57 30.15 -11.78
CA ALA A 332 -32.08 30.70 -10.51
C ALA A 332 -31.56 29.63 -9.52
N VAL A 333 -31.78 28.34 -9.80
CA VAL A 333 -31.25 27.25 -8.97
C VAL A 333 -29.72 27.19 -9.04
N ARG A 334 -29.08 26.92 -7.91
CA ARG A 334 -27.64 26.66 -7.79
C ARG A 334 -27.39 25.16 -7.70
N LEU A 335 -26.57 24.63 -8.61
CA LEU A 335 -26.19 23.22 -8.62
C LEU A 335 -24.71 23.05 -8.33
N GLY A 336 -24.40 22.26 -7.31
CA GLY A 336 -23.08 21.74 -7.03
C GLY A 336 -22.93 20.30 -7.47
N LEU A 337 -21.71 19.93 -7.83
CA LEU A 337 -21.31 18.55 -8.07
C LEU A 337 -20.20 18.21 -7.08
N GLY A 338 -20.41 17.12 -6.35
CA GLY A 338 -19.46 16.59 -5.39
C GLY A 338 -19.41 15.07 -5.46
N ASP A 339 -18.47 14.51 -4.71
CA ASP A 339 -18.38 13.06 -4.59
C ASP A 339 -18.30 12.63 -3.13
N VAL A 340 -18.43 11.33 -2.91
CA VAL A 340 -18.14 10.72 -1.62
C VAL A 340 -16.64 10.84 -1.31
N PRO A 341 -16.26 10.87 -0.03
CA PRO A 341 -14.85 10.90 0.35
C PRO A 341 -14.06 9.72 -0.23
N HIS A 342 -12.77 9.94 -0.50
CA HIS A 342 -11.78 8.91 -0.83
C HIS A 342 -11.91 8.25 -2.21
N ILE A 343 -12.27 8.97 -3.26
CA ILE A 343 -12.16 8.47 -4.65
C ILE A 343 -10.71 8.53 -5.16
N SER A 344 -10.38 7.68 -6.14
CA SER A 344 -9.09 7.64 -6.84
C SER A 344 -9.04 8.56 -8.07
N ASP A 345 -7.97 8.50 -8.87
CA ASP A 345 -7.87 9.26 -10.13
C ASP A 345 -9.01 8.90 -11.09
N VAL A 346 -9.50 7.67 -11.02
CA VAL A 346 -10.60 7.17 -11.84
C VAL A 346 -11.90 7.92 -11.51
N GLY A 347 -12.30 7.94 -10.23
CA GLY A 347 -13.50 8.66 -9.79
C GLY A 347 -13.36 10.17 -9.96
N ALA A 348 -12.17 10.74 -9.69
CA ALA A 348 -11.92 12.17 -9.89
C ALA A 348 -12.04 12.58 -11.36
N ARG A 349 -11.54 11.74 -12.29
CA ARG A 349 -11.71 11.94 -13.73
C ARG A 349 -13.17 11.84 -14.14
N ALA A 350 -13.88 10.79 -13.71
CA ALA A 350 -15.29 10.61 -14.00
C ALA A 350 -16.13 11.82 -13.53
N LEU A 351 -15.87 12.33 -12.32
CA LEU A 351 -16.52 13.53 -11.79
C LEU A 351 -16.23 14.78 -12.65
N SER A 352 -14.99 14.93 -13.11
CA SER A 352 -14.60 16.02 -14.01
C SER A 352 -15.32 15.94 -15.36
N ASP A 353 -15.43 14.74 -15.95
CA ASP A 353 -16.13 14.55 -17.22
C ASP A 353 -17.63 14.85 -17.09
N VAL A 354 -18.26 14.47 -15.96
CA VAL A 354 -19.65 14.87 -15.64
C VAL A 354 -19.77 16.38 -15.50
N ALA A 355 -18.83 17.03 -14.80
CA ALA A 355 -18.85 18.47 -14.60
C ALA A 355 -18.77 19.23 -15.94
N THR A 356 -17.90 18.78 -16.85
CA THR A 356 -17.78 19.34 -18.20
C THR A 356 -19.02 19.06 -19.05
N GLY A 357 -19.61 17.87 -18.92
CA GLY A 357 -20.81 17.46 -19.64
C GLY A 357 -22.12 18.06 -19.11
N MET A 358 -22.12 18.71 -17.95
CA MET A 358 -23.31 19.25 -17.28
C MET A 358 -23.45 20.75 -17.53
N PRO A 359 -24.39 21.20 -18.39
CA PRO A 359 -24.60 22.62 -18.64
C PRO A 359 -24.96 23.34 -17.32
N GLY A 360 -24.56 24.60 -17.14
CA GLY A 360 -25.03 25.48 -16.04
C GLY A 360 -24.66 25.04 -14.62
N LEU A 361 -23.63 24.22 -14.44
CA LEU A 361 -23.12 23.83 -13.12
C LEU A 361 -22.43 25.01 -12.43
N ASP A 362 -22.75 25.28 -11.17
CA ASP A 362 -22.17 26.39 -10.41
C ASP A 362 -20.87 26.00 -9.69
N TYR A 363 -20.86 24.82 -9.06
CA TYR A 363 -19.76 24.39 -8.19
C TYR A 363 -19.33 22.97 -8.53
N VAL A 364 -18.02 22.72 -8.55
CA VAL A 364 -17.48 21.37 -8.63
C VAL A 364 -16.39 21.16 -7.58
N ALA A 365 -16.55 20.13 -6.76
CA ALA A 365 -15.56 19.72 -5.77
C ALA A 365 -14.91 18.40 -6.21
N VAL A 366 -13.83 18.50 -7.01
CA VAL A 366 -13.03 17.34 -7.39
C VAL A 366 -12.01 17.04 -6.28
N PRO A 367 -12.08 15.88 -5.62
CA PRO A 367 -11.11 15.49 -4.61
C PRO A 367 -9.71 15.34 -5.23
N ARG A 368 -8.68 15.80 -4.51
CA ARG A 368 -7.30 15.48 -4.89
C ARG A 368 -6.97 14.08 -4.41
N THR A 369 -6.44 13.27 -5.30
CA THR A 369 -6.15 11.86 -5.05
C THR A 369 -4.85 11.72 -4.25
N ALA A 370 -4.79 10.70 -3.40
CA ALA A 370 -3.61 10.44 -2.61
C ALA A 370 -2.46 9.99 -3.53
N ALA A 371 -1.23 10.42 -3.23
CA ALA A 371 -0.05 10.00 -3.99
C ALA A 371 0.09 8.46 -4.06
N ASP A 372 -0.41 7.74 -3.05
CA ASP A 372 -0.29 6.27 -2.95
C ASP A 372 -1.56 5.53 -3.47
N GLY A 373 -2.46 6.22 -4.17
CA GLY A 373 -3.70 5.65 -4.73
C GLY A 373 -3.57 5.12 -6.16
N VAL A 374 -4.67 4.57 -6.68
CA VAL A 374 -4.81 4.17 -8.10
C VAL A 374 -4.69 5.41 -8.98
N ARG A 375 -3.80 5.36 -10.00
CA ARG A 375 -3.56 6.46 -10.93
C ARG A 375 -3.89 6.14 -12.38
N LEU A 376 -4.18 7.18 -13.15
CA LEU A 376 -4.35 7.13 -14.61
C LEU A 376 -3.15 7.76 -15.33
N ALA A 377 -2.78 7.22 -16.49
CA ALA A 377 -1.88 7.85 -17.44
C ALA A 377 -2.62 8.96 -18.24
N GLU A 378 -1.88 9.75 -19.02
CA GLU A 378 -2.45 10.86 -19.82
C GLU A 378 -3.51 10.39 -20.81
N ASP A 379 -3.40 9.15 -21.30
CA ASP A 379 -4.36 8.50 -22.21
C ASP A 379 -5.58 7.89 -21.49
N GLY A 380 -5.67 8.03 -20.17
CA GLY A 380 -6.76 7.48 -19.36
C GLY A 380 -6.64 5.98 -19.08
N SER A 381 -5.51 5.34 -19.36
CA SER A 381 -5.24 3.95 -18.96
C SER A 381 -4.77 3.86 -17.50
N LEU A 382 -4.99 2.71 -16.85
CA LEU A 382 -4.52 2.47 -15.48
C LEU A 382 -3.00 2.37 -15.44
N VAL A 383 -2.36 3.14 -14.54
CA VAL A 383 -0.95 2.94 -14.22
C VAL A 383 -0.83 1.70 -13.33
N LEU A 384 -0.61 0.54 -13.96
CA LEU A 384 -0.63 -0.78 -13.32
C LEU A 384 0.21 -0.88 -12.04
N THR A 385 1.38 -0.24 -12.00
CA THR A 385 2.24 -0.22 -10.81
C THR A 385 1.56 0.43 -9.62
N SER A 386 0.91 1.59 -9.83
CA SER A 386 0.16 2.30 -8.78
C SER A 386 -1.07 1.52 -8.37
N ALA A 387 -1.77 0.93 -9.36
CA ALA A 387 -2.97 0.15 -9.15
C ALA A 387 -2.64 -1.07 -8.29
N VAL A 388 -1.70 -1.93 -8.70
CA VAL A 388 -1.36 -3.15 -7.96
C VAL A 388 -0.84 -2.84 -6.56
N ALA A 389 -0.03 -1.79 -6.38
CA ALA A 389 0.43 -1.37 -5.06
C ALA A 389 -0.74 -0.96 -4.15
N ALA A 390 -1.67 -0.15 -4.64
CA ALA A 390 -2.86 0.26 -3.91
C ALA A 390 -3.77 -0.95 -3.63
N LEU A 391 -4.11 -1.71 -4.67
CA LEU A 391 -4.99 -2.88 -4.62
C LEU A 391 -4.44 -3.93 -3.65
N THR A 392 -3.14 -4.20 -3.65
CA THR A 392 -2.50 -5.14 -2.72
C THR A 392 -2.59 -4.65 -1.28
N ARG A 393 -2.02 -3.46 -0.98
CA ARG A 393 -1.88 -2.96 0.40
C ARG A 393 -3.22 -2.72 1.08
N PHE A 394 -4.23 -2.51 0.26
CA PHE A 394 -5.54 -2.12 0.72
C PHE A 394 -6.62 -3.17 0.45
N ALA A 395 -6.36 -4.34 -0.12
CA ALA A 395 -7.42 -5.36 -0.25
C ALA A 395 -8.07 -5.68 1.13
N ALA A 396 -9.40 -5.54 1.26
CA ALA A 396 -10.16 -6.34 2.22
C ALA A 396 -11.14 -7.19 1.45
N GLY A 397 -11.19 -8.47 1.78
CA GLY A 397 -12.27 -9.32 1.35
C GLY A 397 -11.93 -10.79 1.54
N PRO A 398 -12.45 -11.47 2.57
CA PRO A 398 -12.70 -12.90 2.45
C PRO A 398 -13.90 -13.05 1.50
N ALA A 399 -13.68 -13.43 0.24
CA ALA A 399 -14.78 -13.69 -0.70
C ALA A 399 -14.37 -14.58 -1.87
N THR A 400 -13.14 -14.46 -2.39
CA THR A 400 -12.62 -15.49 -3.30
C THR A 400 -11.96 -16.57 -2.46
N PRO A 401 -12.34 -17.86 -2.59
CA PRO A 401 -11.54 -18.94 -2.03
C PRO A 401 -10.16 -18.83 -2.64
N VAL A 402 -9.21 -18.35 -1.85
CA VAL A 402 -7.84 -18.19 -2.26
C VAL A 402 -7.28 -19.59 -2.41
N ARG A 403 -6.76 -19.96 -3.58
CA ARG A 403 -6.15 -21.28 -3.75
C ARG A 403 -4.97 -21.34 -2.76
N PRO A 404 -4.87 -22.37 -1.91
CA PRO A 404 -3.74 -22.49 -1.00
C PRO A 404 -2.46 -22.45 -1.81
N MET A 405 -1.62 -21.45 -1.56
CA MET A 405 -0.35 -21.34 -2.25
C MET A 405 0.49 -22.56 -1.87
N SER A 406 1.01 -23.24 -2.88
CA SER A 406 1.96 -24.33 -2.68
C SER A 406 3.16 -24.18 -3.58
N TYR A 407 4.29 -24.71 -3.13
CA TYR A 407 5.55 -24.72 -3.83
C TYR A 407 6.06 -26.16 -3.91
N GLY A 408 6.11 -26.71 -5.13
CA GLY A 408 6.52 -28.11 -5.32
C GLY A 408 5.71 -29.09 -4.46
N GLY A 409 4.41 -28.81 -4.27
CA GLY A 409 3.52 -29.59 -3.40
C GLY A 409 3.57 -29.23 -1.90
N ARG A 410 4.52 -28.40 -1.45
CA ARG A 410 4.60 -27.91 -0.06
C ARG A 410 3.66 -26.73 0.15
N PRO A 411 2.81 -26.69 1.18
CA PRO A 411 1.99 -25.50 1.47
C PRO A 411 2.87 -24.32 1.86
N ALA A 412 2.40 -23.11 1.58
CA ALA A 412 3.01 -21.89 2.10
C ALA A 412 2.88 -21.82 3.62
N ASN A 413 3.91 -21.29 4.28
CA ASN A 413 3.92 -21.11 5.73
C ASN A 413 2.94 -20.00 6.15
N VAL A 414 2.29 -20.23 7.29
CA VAL A 414 1.41 -19.26 7.95
C VAL A 414 2.06 -18.82 9.25
N PHE A 415 2.10 -17.52 9.49
CA PHE A 415 2.70 -16.93 10.69
C PHE A 415 1.70 -16.01 11.37
N ASP A 416 1.76 -15.94 12.70
CA ASP A 416 1.05 -14.91 13.44
C ASP A 416 1.81 -13.58 13.33
N VAL A 417 1.23 -12.63 12.60
CA VAL A 417 1.84 -11.33 12.32
C VAL A 417 1.54 -10.31 13.42
N ASP A 418 0.48 -10.50 14.22
CA ASP A 418 0.01 -9.51 15.18
C ASP A 418 1.06 -9.17 16.25
N PRO A 419 1.80 -10.13 16.82
CA PRO A 419 2.91 -9.85 17.73
C PRO A 419 4.05 -9.05 17.09
N LEU A 420 4.17 -9.07 15.77
CA LEU A 420 5.26 -8.43 15.01
C LEU A 420 4.88 -7.06 14.44
N LEU A 421 3.59 -6.70 14.42
CA LEU A 421 3.09 -5.41 13.95
C LEU A 421 3.77 -4.18 14.59
N PRO A 422 4.19 -4.18 15.86
CA PRO A 422 4.93 -3.07 16.45
C PRO A 422 6.23 -2.73 15.70
N PHE A 423 6.89 -3.72 15.07
CA PHE A 423 8.15 -3.54 14.36
C PHE A 423 8.00 -3.17 12.88
N VAL A 424 6.77 -2.83 12.47
CA VAL A 424 6.45 -2.39 11.10
C VAL A 424 6.75 -0.90 10.95
N THR A 425 7.62 -0.57 10.01
CA THR A 425 7.89 0.82 9.61
C THR A 425 6.68 1.44 8.91
N PRO A 426 6.59 2.78 8.79
CA PRO A 426 5.52 3.43 8.02
C PRO A 426 5.40 2.97 6.56
N LYS A 427 6.46 2.38 5.99
CA LYS A 427 6.47 1.84 4.63
C LYS A 427 5.94 0.41 4.52
N GLY A 428 5.71 -0.27 5.64
CA GLY A 428 5.28 -1.67 5.73
C GLY A 428 6.44 -2.68 5.93
N GLU A 429 7.69 -2.21 6.03
CA GLU A 429 8.85 -3.09 6.31
C GLU A 429 8.85 -3.52 7.78
N ILE A 430 8.95 -4.83 8.05
CA ILE A 430 9.12 -5.32 9.42
C ILE A 430 10.62 -5.48 9.71
N ARG A 431 11.12 -4.80 10.76
CA ARG A 431 12.54 -4.85 11.14
C ARG A 431 12.72 -5.58 12.47
N PHE A 432 12.96 -6.89 12.40
CA PHE A 432 13.00 -7.76 13.59
C PHE A 432 14.28 -8.57 13.79
N ALA A 433 15.34 -8.37 13.00
CA ALA A 433 16.58 -9.11 13.22
C ALA A 433 17.10 -8.95 14.67
N SER A 434 17.15 -7.71 15.19
CA SER A 434 17.51 -7.44 16.58
C SER A 434 16.44 -7.88 17.61
N PRO A 435 15.12 -7.71 17.40
CA PRO A 435 14.10 -8.32 18.25
C PRO A 435 14.16 -9.85 18.36
N LEU A 436 14.45 -10.56 17.27
CA LEU A 436 14.55 -12.03 17.30
C LEU A 436 15.80 -12.51 18.04
N VAL A 437 16.92 -11.80 17.89
CA VAL A 437 18.13 -12.05 18.71
C VAL A 437 17.85 -11.77 20.19
N GLU A 438 17.15 -10.68 20.51
CA GLU A 438 16.74 -10.37 21.88
C GLU A 438 15.82 -11.46 22.46
N ARG A 439 14.84 -11.93 21.68
CA ARG A 439 13.98 -13.05 22.09
C ARG A 439 14.79 -14.32 22.35
N ALA A 440 15.73 -14.65 21.47
CA ALA A 440 16.60 -15.81 21.62
C ALA A 440 17.47 -15.73 22.88
N ALA A 441 17.94 -14.54 23.23
CA ALA A 441 18.70 -14.28 24.45
C ALA A 441 17.82 -14.35 25.71
N LEU A 442 16.75 -13.55 25.76
CA LEU A 442 15.86 -13.45 26.91
C LEU A 442 15.22 -14.80 27.26
N SER A 443 14.75 -15.55 26.26
CA SER A 443 14.17 -16.88 26.52
C SER A 443 15.15 -17.84 27.21
N ARG A 444 16.46 -17.64 27.11
CA ARG A 444 17.49 -18.46 27.75
C ARG A 444 18.06 -17.85 29.03
N GLY A 445 17.40 -16.86 29.61
CA GLY A 445 17.84 -16.27 30.88
C GLY A 445 18.97 -15.25 30.76
N LEU A 446 19.36 -14.85 29.55
CA LEU A 446 20.32 -13.77 29.35
C LEU A 446 19.61 -12.42 29.48
N ASP A 447 20.23 -11.46 30.15
CA ASP A 447 19.73 -10.10 30.26
C ASP A 447 20.06 -9.29 29.01
N THR A 448 19.27 -8.26 28.72
CA THR A 448 19.47 -7.43 27.52
C THR A 448 19.47 -5.95 27.80
N VAL A 449 20.27 -5.21 27.03
CA VAL A 449 20.23 -3.75 26.95
C VAL A 449 20.10 -3.33 25.50
N ARG A 450 18.99 -2.67 25.18
CA ARG A 450 18.70 -2.12 23.88
C ARG A 450 18.99 -0.62 23.88
N MET A 451 19.97 -0.19 23.10
CA MET A 451 20.37 1.22 22.98
C MET A 451 19.56 1.97 21.91
N ASN A 452 19.04 1.24 20.92
CA ASN A 452 18.14 1.75 19.89
C ASN A 452 17.43 0.57 19.20
N SER A 453 16.73 0.84 18.08
CA SER A 453 16.02 -0.21 17.34
C SER A 453 16.93 -1.29 16.73
N ARG A 454 18.24 -1.11 16.68
CA ARG A 454 19.20 -1.99 15.98
C ARG A 454 20.25 -2.62 16.89
N GLU A 455 20.79 -1.86 17.84
CA GLU A 455 21.88 -2.29 18.70
C GLU A 455 21.35 -2.93 19.97
N LEU A 456 21.89 -4.12 20.26
CA LEU A 456 21.50 -4.96 21.38
C LEU A 456 22.76 -5.46 22.08
N VAL A 457 22.83 -5.27 23.39
CA VAL A 457 23.82 -5.90 24.26
C VAL A 457 23.12 -7.02 25.00
N VAL A 458 23.76 -8.18 25.06
CA VAL A 458 23.31 -9.37 25.78
C VAL A 458 24.32 -9.65 26.88
N ASP A 459 23.85 -9.90 28.10
CA ASP A 459 24.70 -10.01 29.29
C ASP A 459 24.20 -11.09 30.25
N HIS A 460 25.09 -11.56 31.12
CA HIS A 460 24.81 -12.52 32.18
C HIS A 460 25.95 -12.47 33.20
N HIS A 461 25.65 -12.73 34.48
CA HIS A 461 26.65 -12.64 35.55
C HIS A 461 27.84 -13.62 35.38
N ASP A 462 27.62 -14.75 34.68
CA ASP A 462 28.66 -15.74 34.37
C ASP A 462 29.34 -15.50 33.00
N LEU A 463 28.88 -14.52 32.21
CA LEU A 463 29.59 -14.17 30.98
C LEU A 463 30.86 -13.39 31.32
N PRO A 464 32.01 -13.72 30.72
CA PRO A 464 33.25 -12.97 30.97
C PRO A 464 33.21 -11.55 30.41
N MET A 465 32.33 -11.31 29.44
CA MET A 465 32.07 -10.00 28.85
C MET A 465 30.69 -9.97 28.18
N PRO A 466 30.02 -8.79 28.13
CA PRO A 466 28.78 -8.63 27.39
C PRO A 466 28.97 -8.88 25.88
N LEU A 467 27.95 -9.44 25.24
CA LEU A 467 27.91 -9.76 23.81
C LEU A 467 27.12 -8.69 23.06
N CYS A 468 27.76 -8.02 22.10
CA CYS A 468 27.15 -6.93 21.33
C CYS A 468 26.72 -7.39 19.94
N PHE A 469 25.44 -7.21 19.61
CA PHE A 469 24.84 -7.53 18.31
C PHE A 469 24.43 -6.26 17.56
N THR A 470 24.63 -6.27 16.23
CA THR A 470 24.21 -5.15 15.38
C THR A 470 23.79 -5.58 13.97
N PRO A 471 22.48 -5.67 13.68
CA PRO A 471 21.42 -6.39 14.39
C PRO A 471 21.67 -7.91 14.43
N SER A 472 22.00 -8.53 13.28
CA SER A 472 22.33 -9.97 13.18
C SER A 472 23.84 -10.22 13.15
N LYS A 473 24.67 -9.16 13.13
CA LYS A 473 26.12 -9.31 13.18
C LYS A 473 26.56 -9.74 14.58
N SER A 474 27.17 -10.92 14.65
CA SER A 474 27.86 -11.46 15.83
C SER A 474 29.03 -10.57 16.28
N PRO A 475 29.30 -10.47 17.61
CA PRO A 475 30.47 -9.77 18.15
C PRO A 475 31.81 -10.38 17.68
N TRP A 476 31.79 -11.63 17.22
CA TRP A 476 32.97 -12.39 16.82
C TRP A 476 33.39 -12.17 15.36
N THR A 477 32.62 -11.40 14.58
CA THR A 477 32.98 -11.05 13.20
C THR A 477 33.71 -9.71 13.13
N GLY A 478 35.01 -9.75 12.88
CA GLY A 478 35.88 -8.59 12.83
C GLY A 478 35.51 -7.58 11.71
N ARG A 479 35.87 -6.30 11.91
CA ARG A 479 35.75 -5.28 10.85
C ARG A 479 36.56 -5.61 9.58
N PRO A 480 37.80 -6.13 9.67
CA PRO A 480 38.56 -6.53 8.49
C PRO A 480 37.87 -7.65 7.70
N ALA A 481 37.39 -8.70 8.38
CA ALA A 481 36.67 -9.81 7.75
C ALA A 481 35.42 -9.31 7.01
N HIS A 482 34.62 -8.46 7.65
CA HIS A 482 33.46 -7.86 7.00
C HIS A 482 33.84 -7.03 5.76
N ARG A 483 34.93 -6.23 5.83
CA ARG A 483 35.40 -5.47 4.67
C ARG A 483 35.89 -6.35 3.54
N ALA A 484 36.52 -7.48 3.85
CA ALA A 484 36.95 -8.46 2.84
C ALA A 484 35.74 -8.98 2.06
N THR A 485 34.64 -9.34 2.75
CA THR A 485 33.40 -9.81 2.12
C THR A 485 32.68 -8.76 1.24
N VAL A 486 33.02 -7.47 1.37
CA VAL A 486 32.46 -6.41 0.52
C VAL A 486 33.25 -6.23 -0.78
N ASP A 487 34.53 -6.60 -0.81
CA ASP A 487 35.34 -6.60 -2.02
C ASP A 487 35.28 -7.98 -2.69
N LYS A 488 34.55 -8.05 -3.81
CA LYS A 488 34.33 -9.30 -4.54
C LYS A 488 35.62 -9.90 -5.10
N GLU A 489 36.62 -9.09 -5.46
CA GLU A 489 37.90 -9.59 -5.97
C GLU A 489 38.70 -10.24 -4.85
N LEU A 490 38.85 -9.54 -3.72
CA LEU A 490 39.55 -10.09 -2.56
C LEU A 490 38.86 -11.36 -2.04
N THR A 491 37.53 -11.34 -1.96
CA THR A 491 36.74 -12.53 -1.58
C THR A 491 37.03 -13.68 -2.54
N ARG A 492 37.04 -13.43 -3.86
CA ARG A 492 37.33 -14.47 -4.85
C ARG A 492 38.71 -15.08 -4.64
N THR A 493 39.75 -14.27 -4.47
CA THR A 493 41.12 -14.75 -4.23
C THR A 493 41.19 -15.64 -2.98
N LEU A 494 40.61 -15.19 -1.87
CA LEU A 494 40.59 -15.96 -0.62
C LEU A 494 39.88 -17.32 -0.78
N LEU A 495 38.78 -17.36 -1.54
CA LEU A 495 38.06 -18.60 -1.84
C LEU A 495 38.89 -19.54 -2.72
N GLN A 496 39.56 -19.00 -3.75
CA GLN A 496 40.41 -19.78 -4.65
C GLN A 496 41.60 -20.41 -3.92
N ASP A 497 42.22 -19.69 -2.99
CA ASP A 497 43.33 -20.19 -2.17
C ASP A 497 42.94 -21.40 -1.30
N MET A 498 41.64 -21.64 -1.10
CA MET A 498 41.08 -22.75 -0.32
C MET A 498 40.33 -23.77 -1.21
N ASP A 499 40.62 -23.80 -2.51
CA ASP A 499 39.98 -24.69 -3.49
C ASP A 499 38.44 -24.62 -3.44
N VAL A 500 37.89 -23.44 -3.21
CA VAL A 500 36.45 -23.18 -3.25
C VAL A 500 36.07 -22.72 -4.66
N PRO A 501 35.19 -23.43 -5.39
CA PRO A 501 34.81 -23.05 -6.74
C PRO A 501 34.11 -21.69 -6.79
N VAL A 502 34.57 -20.84 -7.69
CA VAL A 502 34.06 -19.49 -7.94
C VAL A 502 33.99 -19.24 -9.45
N PRO A 503 33.12 -18.33 -9.93
CA PRO A 503 33.11 -17.93 -11.33
C PRO A 503 34.48 -17.40 -11.80
N HIS A 504 34.92 -17.87 -12.97
CA HIS A 504 36.15 -17.38 -13.59
C HIS A 504 35.90 -16.00 -14.21
N GLY A 505 36.63 -14.99 -13.78
CA GLY A 505 36.40 -13.61 -14.22
C GLY A 505 37.45 -12.62 -13.74
N THR A 506 37.35 -11.39 -14.22
CA THR A 506 38.23 -10.28 -13.82
C THR A 506 37.47 -8.95 -13.76
N ALA A 507 38.02 -7.99 -13.02
CA ALA A 507 37.51 -6.62 -12.95
C ALA A 507 38.08 -5.71 -14.06
N PHE A 508 37.28 -4.72 -14.45
CA PHE A 508 37.59 -3.70 -15.44
C PHE A 508 37.15 -2.33 -14.91
N ASP A 509 37.90 -1.28 -15.23
CA ASP A 509 37.48 0.10 -15.00
C ASP A 509 36.40 0.53 -16.01
N ALA A 510 35.61 1.54 -15.66
CA ALA A 510 34.47 2.00 -16.47
C ALA A 510 34.84 2.39 -17.92
N HIS A 511 36.08 2.78 -18.17
CA HIS A 511 36.57 3.17 -19.50
C HIS A 511 37.05 1.97 -20.35
N GLN A 512 37.19 0.77 -19.78
CA GLN A 512 37.77 -0.41 -20.43
C GLN A 512 36.71 -1.32 -21.07
N VAL A 513 35.69 -0.75 -21.71
CA VAL A 513 34.56 -1.50 -22.28
C VAL A 513 35.00 -2.48 -23.37
N ASP A 514 35.88 -2.05 -24.27
CA ASP A 514 36.34 -2.90 -25.38
C ASP A 514 37.20 -4.07 -24.91
N ASP A 515 38.02 -3.87 -23.90
CA ASP A 515 38.83 -4.94 -23.30
C ASP A 515 37.95 -5.94 -22.55
N ALA A 516 36.93 -5.46 -21.85
CA ALA A 516 35.94 -6.30 -21.18
C ALA A 516 35.15 -7.17 -22.16
N VAL A 517 34.75 -6.62 -23.31
CA VAL A 517 34.06 -7.36 -24.38
C VAL A 517 34.98 -8.42 -24.99
N LYS A 518 36.23 -8.07 -25.32
CA LYS A 518 37.20 -9.04 -25.84
C LYS A 518 37.44 -10.18 -24.85
N TYR A 519 37.58 -9.85 -23.57
CA TYR A 519 37.72 -10.85 -22.51
C TYR A 519 36.49 -11.74 -22.40
N ALA A 520 35.28 -11.17 -22.38
CA ALA A 520 34.02 -11.93 -22.35
C ALA A 520 33.96 -12.97 -23.47
N LEU A 521 34.26 -12.56 -24.70
CA LEU A 521 34.27 -13.46 -25.86
C LEU A 521 35.36 -14.53 -25.78
N SER A 522 36.50 -14.21 -25.16
CA SER A 522 37.61 -15.17 -24.98
C SER A 522 37.29 -16.31 -24.00
N LEU A 523 36.31 -16.13 -23.10
CA LEU A 523 35.88 -17.18 -22.17
C LEU A 523 35.12 -18.32 -22.83
N ALA A 524 34.66 -18.14 -24.09
CA ALA A 524 33.91 -19.13 -24.87
C ALA A 524 32.70 -19.76 -24.11
N ALA A 525 32.11 -19.01 -23.18
CA ALA A 525 30.97 -19.39 -22.36
C ALA A 525 30.07 -18.16 -22.14
N PRO A 526 28.78 -18.34 -21.77
CA PRO A 526 27.95 -17.21 -21.37
C PRO A 526 28.58 -16.50 -20.17
N VAL A 527 28.44 -15.17 -20.11
CA VAL A 527 29.06 -14.34 -19.08
C VAL A 527 28.03 -13.54 -18.27
N VAL A 528 28.50 -13.04 -17.14
CA VAL A 528 27.81 -12.12 -16.24
C VAL A 528 28.59 -10.81 -16.20
N VAL A 529 27.88 -9.69 -16.32
CA VAL A 529 28.40 -8.34 -16.05
C VAL A 529 27.80 -7.85 -14.74
N LYS A 530 28.63 -7.46 -13.77
CA LYS A 530 28.19 -6.96 -12.46
C LYS A 530 29.10 -5.85 -11.91
N PRO A 531 28.61 -4.93 -11.06
CA PRO A 531 29.48 -3.97 -10.39
C PRO A 531 30.45 -4.67 -9.43
N ARG A 532 31.69 -4.16 -9.34
CA ARG A 532 32.69 -4.66 -8.37
C ARG A 532 32.19 -4.54 -6.94
N ASN A 533 31.64 -3.37 -6.61
CA ASN A 533 31.01 -3.07 -5.32
C ASN A 533 29.53 -2.80 -5.56
N GLY A 534 28.65 -3.69 -5.10
CA GLY A 534 27.21 -3.55 -5.27
C GLY A 534 26.46 -4.52 -4.37
N ILE A 535 25.20 -4.21 -4.08
CA ILE A 535 24.33 -4.97 -3.18
C ILE A 535 23.01 -5.33 -3.88
N HIS A 536 22.37 -6.41 -3.44
CA HIS A 536 21.02 -6.82 -3.86
C HIS A 536 20.85 -7.05 -5.39
N GLY A 537 21.90 -7.46 -6.10
CA GLY A 537 21.84 -7.75 -7.53
C GLY A 537 21.57 -6.54 -8.44
N THR A 538 21.66 -5.30 -7.92
CA THR A 538 21.46 -4.10 -8.73
C THR A 538 22.59 -3.97 -9.75
N GLY A 539 22.25 -3.78 -11.03
CA GLY A 539 23.23 -3.68 -12.11
C GLY A 539 23.88 -5.02 -12.50
N VAL A 540 23.27 -6.15 -12.14
CA VAL A 540 23.74 -7.48 -12.57
C VAL A 540 22.99 -7.90 -13.83
N SER A 541 23.73 -8.23 -14.88
CA SER A 541 23.21 -8.81 -16.12
C SER A 541 23.83 -10.18 -16.34
N THR A 542 23.01 -11.21 -16.54
CA THR A 542 23.44 -12.62 -16.58
C THR A 542 23.14 -13.26 -17.93
N ASP A 543 23.77 -14.40 -18.19
CA ASP A 543 23.54 -15.25 -19.37
C ASP A 543 23.77 -14.52 -20.72
N LEU A 544 24.77 -13.64 -20.75
CA LEU A 544 25.15 -12.86 -21.92
C LEU A 544 26.03 -13.69 -22.84
N ARG A 545 25.67 -13.82 -24.12
CA ARG A 545 26.34 -14.71 -25.08
C ARG A 545 27.00 -13.98 -26.24
N THR A 546 26.65 -12.72 -26.47
CA THR A 546 27.10 -11.96 -27.65
C THR A 546 27.76 -10.64 -27.26
N GLU A 547 28.61 -10.10 -28.13
CA GLU A 547 29.21 -8.78 -27.96
C GLU A 547 28.15 -7.69 -27.71
N ALA A 548 27.07 -7.71 -28.50
CA ALA A 548 25.98 -6.74 -28.37
C ALA A 548 25.31 -6.80 -26.98
N GLU A 549 25.07 -8.00 -26.45
CA GLU A 549 24.51 -8.20 -25.11
C GLU A 549 25.47 -7.72 -24.02
N VAL A 550 26.78 -8.00 -24.14
CA VAL A 550 27.78 -7.55 -23.16
C VAL A 550 27.89 -6.02 -23.15
N ARG A 551 27.95 -5.38 -24.32
CA ARG A 551 27.95 -3.91 -24.42
C ARG A 551 26.68 -3.29 -23.87
N ALA A 552 25.52 -3.87 -24.18
CA ALA A 552 24.24 -3.42 -23.65
C ALA A 552 24.18 -3.55 -22.12
N ALA A 553 24.71 -4.64 -21.56
CA ALA A 553 24.79 -4.83 -20.11
C ALA A 553 25.68 -3.79 -19.42
N ILE A 554 26.85 -3.48 -20.00
CA ILE A 554 27.75 -2.45 -19.48
C ILE A 554 27.09 -1.06 -19.55
N ALA A 555 26.44 -0.73 -20.67
CA ALA A 555 25.70 0.53 -20.81
C ALA A 555 24.52 0.62 -19.82
N ALA A 556 23.81 -0.50 -19.60
CA ALA A 556 22.75 -0.56 -18.61
C ALA A 556 23.30 -0.33 -17.19
N LEU A 557 24.45 -0.90 -16.85
CA LEU A 557 25.12 -0.64 -15.57
C LEU A 557 25.45 0.85 -15.40
N ASP A 558 25.91 1.52 -16.46
CA ASP A 558 26.21 2.95 -16.46
C ASP A 558 24.97 3.87 -16.31
N SER A 559 23.77 3.35 -16.58
CA SER A 559 22.50 4.05 -16.32
C SER A 559 22.04 3.97 -14.85
N THR A 560 22.75 3.20 -14.01
CA THR A 560 22.41 3.02 -12.59
C THR A 560 23.25 3.92 -11.67
N ALA A 561 23.08 3.75 -10.35
CA ALA A 561 23.92 4.40 -9.34
C ALA A 561 25.41 3.99 -9.41
N PHE A 562 25.77 3.01 -10.24
CA PHE A 562 27.15 2.55 -10.45
C PHE A 562 27.85 3.21 -11.64
N ARG A 563 27.26 4.23 -12.26
CA ARG A 563 27.86 4.98 -13.36
C ARG A 563 29.32 5.33 -13.09
N GLY A 564 30.19 5.02 -14.04
CA GLY A 564 31.62 5.35 -13.95
C GLY A 564 32.40 4.58 -12.87
N ARG A 565 31.84 3.51 -12.31
CA ARG A 565 32.52 2.65 -11.33
C ARG A 565 33.08 1.38 -11.98
N PRO A 566 34.10 0.74 -11.38
CA PRO A 566 34.60 -0.55 -11.86
C PRO A 566 33.54 -1.66 -11.83
N PHE A 567 33.64 -2.56 -12.79
CA PHE A 567 32.73 -3.71 -12.98
C PHE A 567 33.53 -4.99 -13.21
N ILE A 568 32.84 -6.13 -13.17
CA ILE A 568 33.40 -7.48 -13.30
C ILE A 568 32.72 -8.16 -14.48
N VAL A 569 33.51 -8.88 -15.28
CA VAL A 569 33.04 -9.86 -16.27
C VAL A 569 33.49 -11.24 -15.81
N GLU A 570 32.55 -12.17 -15.66
CA GLU A 570 32.83 -13.54 -15.20
C GLU A 570 31.94 -14.57 -15.90
N THR A 571 32.33 -15.84 -15.88
CA THR A 571 31.55 -16.96 -16.44
C THR A 571 30.21 -17.11 -15.73
N PHE A 572 29.15 -17.33 -16.51
CA PHE A 572 27.83 -17.67 -16.00
C PHE A 572 27.80 -19.12 -15.48
N ILE A 573 27.29 -19.32 -14.27
CA ILE A 573 27.13 -20.63 -13.64
C ILE A 573 25.66 -21.04 -13.77
N PRO A 574 25.34 -22.13 -14.49
CA PRO A 574 23.97 -22.61 -14.62
C PRO A 574 23.51 -23.27 -13.32
N GLY A 575 22.23 -23.10 -12.99
CA GLY A 575 21.62 -23.68 -11.79
C GLY A 575 20.63 -22.73 -11.14
N ASP A 576 20.13 -23.18 -10.00
CA ASP A 576 19.31 -22.38 -9.10
C ASP A 576 20.17 -21.59 -8.10
N ASP A 577 19.62 -20.50 -7.58
CA ASP A 577 20.29 -19.58 -6.65
C ASP A 577 19.94 -19.93 -5.19
N TYR A 578 20.92 -20.37 -4.41
CA TYR A 578 20.76 -20.76 -3.01
C TYR A 578 21.51 -19.80 -2.08
N ARG A 579 20.88 -19.46 -0.95
CA ARG A 579 21.50 -18.80 0.20
C ARG A 579 21.70 -19.83 1.31
N LEU A 580 22.94 -20.18 1.60
CA LEU A 580 23.32 -21.01 2.76
C LEU A 580 23.74 -20.09 3.90
N LEU A 581 23.12 -20.20 5.07
CA LEU A 581 23.55 -19.48 6.27
C LEU A 581 24.45 -20.39 7.10
N VAL A 582 25.72 -20.03 7.20
CA VAL A 582 26.73 -20.73 8.01
C VAL A 582 26.92 -19.99 9.33
N VAL A 583 26.90 -20.72 10.45
CA VAL A 583 27.19 -20.23 11.80
C VAL A 583 28.26 -21.15 12.41
N GLY A 584 29.48 -20.64 12.57
CA GLY A 584 30.64 -21.46 12.91
C GLY A 584 30.89 -22.52 11.85
N ASP A 585 30.87 -23.78 12.27
CA ASP A 585 31.21 -24.95 11.44
C ASP A 585 29.96 -25.65 10.87
N GLN A 586 28.79 -25.02 10.93
CA GLN A 586 27.52 -25.62 10.54
C GLN A 586 26.70 -24.70 9.63
N VAL A 587 26.03 -25.30 8.65
CA VAL A 587 24.96 -24.64 7.88
C VAL A 587 23.65 -24.81 8.63
N VAL A 588 23.06 -23.70 9.08
CA VAL A 588 21.82 -23.69 9.88
C VAL A 588 20.56 -23.42 9.06
N SER A 589 20.72 -22.99 7.80
CA SER A 589 19.61 -22.83 6.85
C SER A 589 20.12 -22.84 5.41
N VAL A 590 19.33 -23.41 4.50
CA VAL A 590 19.53 -23.29 3.05
C VAL A 590 18.23 -22.82 2.43
N VAL A 591 18.28 -21.68 1.74
CA VAL A 591 17.12 -21.06 1.09
C VAL A 591 17.31 -21.00 -0.41
N LEU A 592 16.46 -21.69 -1.15
CA LEU A 592 16.29 -21.49 -2.59
C LEU A 592 15.63 -20.12 -2.84
N LYS A 593 16.31 -19.27 -3.60
CA LYS A 593 15.86 -17.92 -3.97
C LYS A 593 15.28 -17.93 -5.38
N ARG A 594 13.96 -18.05 -5.49
CA ARG A 594 13.30 -17.99 -6.80
C ARG A 594 13.03 -16.55 -7.21
N PRO A 595 13.14 -16.23 -8.52
CA PRO A 595 12.71 -14.95 -9.03
C PRO A 595 11.22 -14.69 -8.78
N ALA A 596 10.87 -13.40 -8.73
CA ALA A 596 9.49 -12.95 -8.71
C ALA A 596 8.68 -13.65 -9.83
N SER A 597 7.53 -14.20 -9.50
CA SER A 597 6.78 -15.08 -10.40
C SER A 597 5.33 -15.30 -9.97
N VAL A 598 4.53 -15.86 -10.87
CA VAL A 598 3.21 -16.46 -10.58
C VAL A 598 3.08 -17.79 -11.34
N VAL A 599 2.10 -18.62 -10.99
CA VAL A 599 1.80 -19.88 -11.70
C VAL A 599 0.40 -19.77 -12.28
N GLY A 600 0.26 -20.07 -13.57
CA GLY A 600 -1.03 -20.07 -14.26
C GLY A 600 -1.98 -21.11 -13.69
N ASP A 601 -3.26 -20.75 -13.62
CA ASP A 601 -4.36 -21.65 -13.26
C ASP A 601 -5.28 -21.95 -14.47
N GLY A 602 -4.92 -21.46 -15.67
CA GLY A 602 -5.70 -21.63 -16.89
C GLY A 602 -6.90 -20.68 -17.04
N SER A 603 -7.21 -19.85 -16.05
CA SER A 603 -8.40 -18.96 -16.06
C SER A 603 -8.13 -17.52 -15.65
N SER A 604 -7.16 -17.29 -14.76
CA SER A 604 -6.83 -15.99 -14.20
C SER A 604 -5.74 -15.29 -15.01
N ARG A 605 -5.85 -13.97 -15.12
CA ARG A 605 -4.81 -13.16 -15.76
C ARG A 605 -3.61 -13.02 -14.84
N VAL A 606 -2.44 -12.72 -15.43
CA VAL A 606 -1.21 -12.48 -14.65
C VAL A 606 -1.42 -11.42 -13.56
N VAL A 607 -2.14 -10.33 -13.83
CA VAL A 607 -2.44 -9.29 -12.83
C VAL A 607 -3.26 -9.81 -11.65
N ASP A 608 -4.22 -10.69 -11.90
CA ASP A 608 -5.08 -11.27 -10.86
C ASP A 608 -4.27 -12.23 -9.98
N LEU A 609 -3.44 -13.07 -10.61
CA LEU A 609 -2.51 -13.98 -9.93
C LEU A 609 -1.50 -13.21 -9.05
N VAL A 610 -0.99 -12.07 -9.54
CA VAL A 610 -0.07 -11.20 -8.78
C VAL A 610 -0.76 -10.66 -7.53
N LEU A 611 -2.00 -10.20 -7.66
CA LEU A 611 -2.77 -9.65 -6.54
C LEU A 611 -3.11 -10.73 -5.52
N GLU A 612 -3.53 -11.91 -5.97
CA GLU A 612 -3.78 -13.05 -5.10
C GLU A 612 -2.52 -13.45 -4.32
N LYS A 613 -1.40 -13.62 -5.02
CA LYS A 613 -0.10 -13.93 -4.41
C LYS A 613 0.34 -12.87 -3.42
N ASN A 614 0.14 -11.61 -3.76
CA ASN A 614 0.47 -10.51 -2.87
C ASN A 614 -0.35 -10.50 -1.57
N ARG A 615 -1.61 -10.96 -1.60
CA ARG A 615 -2.41 -11.13 -0.38
C ARG A 615 -1.78 -12.14 0.57
N TRP A 616 -1.33 -13.29 0.07
CA TRP A 616 -0.55 -14.24 0.87
C TRP A 616 0.74 -13.63 1.39
N ARG A 617 1.44 -12.87 0.54
CA ARG A 617 2.69 -12.23 0.94
C ARG A 617 2.50 -11.23 2.09
N LEU A 618 1.33 -10.60 2.21
CA LEU A 618 1.02 -9.74 3.35
C LEU A 618 0.97 -10.53 4.68
N GLU A 619 0.49 -11.77 4.66
CA GLU A 619 0.37 -12.62 5.87
C GLU A 619 1.71 -13.24 6.32
N ASN A 620 2.79 -13.03 5.56
CA ASN A 620 4.13 -13.48 5.95
C ASN A 620 5.02 -12.29 6.41
N PRO A 621 5.65 -12.36 7.60
CA PRO A 621 6.44 -11.27 8.18
C PRO A 621 7.57 -10.75 7.29
N HIS A 622 8.18 -11.62 6.48
CA HIS A 622 9.22 -11.20 5.56
C HIS A 622 8.62 -10.58 4.29
N THR A 623 7.73 -11.31 3.61
CA THR A 623 7.29 -10.95 2.26
C THR A 623 6.30 -9.78 2.22
N ARG A 624 5.70 -9.39 3.35
CA ARG A 624 4.75 -8.25 3.45
C ARG A 624 5.32 -6.93 2.94
N SER A 625 6.64 -6.82 3.00
CA SER A 625 7.41 -5.65 2.55
C SER A 625 7.97 -5.78 1.12
N CYS A 626 7.85 -6.98 0.54
CA CYS A 626 8.46 -7.38 -0.73
C CYS A 626 7.36 -7.84 -1.69
N LEU A 627 6.40 -6.96 -1.98
CA LEU A 627 5.24 -7.27 -2.83
C LEU A 627 5.63 -7.27 -4.31
N LEU A 628 4.98 -8.13 -5.09
CA LEU A 628 5.05 -8.14 -6.54
C LEU A 628 4.41 -6.88 -7.12
N GLY A 629 4.93 -6.40 -8.24
CA GLY A 629 4.36 -5.28 -8.99
C GLY A 629 4.85 -5.25 -10.43
N PHE A 630 4.15 -4.48 -11.28
CA PHE A 630 4.46 -4.38 -12.71
C PHE A 630 5.42 -3.23 -13.03
N GLY A 631 6.63 -3.29 -12.45
CA GLY A 631 7.73 -2.40 -12.80
C GLY A 631 8.39 -2.77 -14.15
N GLY A 632 9.42 -2.02 -14.55
CA GLY A 632 10.13 -2.26 -15.81
C GLY A 632 10.67 -3.68 -15.97
N ASP A 633 11.19 -4.28 -14.88
CA ASP A 633 11.70 -5.66 -14.88
C ASP A 633 10.58 -6.68 -15.16
N ALA A 634 9.43 -6.55 -14.49
CA ALA A 634 8.28 -7.42 -14.71
C ALA A 634 7.73 -7.32 -16.14
N MET A 635 7.60 -6.09 -16.67
CA MET A 635 7.14 -5.88 -18.05
C MET A 635 8.11 -6.47 -19.08
N TYR A 636 9.42 -6.34 -18.85
CA TYR A 636 10.45 -6.94 -19.69
C TYR A 636 10.33 -8.48 -19.74
N TRP A 637 10.21 -9.14 -18.59
CA TRP A 637 10.10 -10.60 -18.54
C TRP A 637 8.81 -11.14 -19.12
N LEU A 638 7.69 -10.46 -18.92
CA LEU A 638 6.43 -10.82 -19.56
C LEU A 638 6.56 -10.76 -21.09
N GLY A 639 7.12 -9.68 -21.63
CA GLY A 639 7.36 -9.54 -23.06
C GLY A 639 8.24 -10.65 -23.64
N ARG A 640 9.32 -11.05 -22.96
CA ARG A 640 10.17 -12.18 -23.38
C ARG A 640 9.43 -13.53 -23.44
N GLN A 641 8.37 -13.69 -22.65
CA GLN A 641 7.54 -14.90 -22.61
C GLN A 641 6.32 -14.80 -23.55
N GLY A 642 6.20 -13.71 -24.31
CA GLY A 642 5.02 -13.43 -25.15
C GLY A 642 3.75 -13.16 -24.34
N LEU A 643 3.90 -12.70 -23.08
CA LEU A 643 2.80 -12.45 -22.15
C LEU A 643 2.67 -10.95 -21.87
N THR A 644 1.49 -10.58 -21.39
CA THR A 644 1.14 -9.27 -20.85
C THR A 644 0.49 -9.45 -19.47
N PRO A 645 0.32 -8.38 -18.67
CA PRO A 645 -0.44 -8.46 -17.42
C PRO A 645 -1.87 -9.01 -17.58
N ASP A 646 -2.44 -8.89 -18.79
CA ASP A 646 -3.78 -9.37 -19.14
C ASP A 646 -3.82 -10.78 -19.75
N SER A 647 -2.66 -11.40 -19.99
CA SER A 647 -2.61 -12.76 -20.49
C SER A 647 -3.10 -13.74 -19.43
N VAL A 648 -3.84 -14.76 -19.85
CA VAL A 648 -4.23 -15.92 -19.02
C VAL A 648 -3.23 -17.05 -19.30
N PRO A 649 -2.32 -17.38 -18.37
CA PRO A 649 -1.36 -18.47 -18.58
C PRO A 649 -2.03 -19.83 -18.36
N ASP A 650 -1.64 -20.82 -19.16
CA ASP A 650 -2.11 -22.21 -19.02
C ASP A 650 -1.89 -22.76 -17.59
N GLU A 651 -2.71 -23.71 -17.17
CA GLU A 651 -2.58 -24.32 -15.84
C GLU A 651 -1.18 -24.91 -15.63
N GLY A 652 -0.56 -24.56 -14.50
CA GLY A 652 0.79 -25.01 -14.14
C GLY A 652 1.92 -24.23 -14.82
N ARG A 653 1.64 -23.33 -15.76
CA ARG A 653 2.67 -22.55 -16.44
C ARG A 653 3.33 -21.57 -15.47
N PHE A 654 4.65 -21.71 -15.29
CA PHE A 654 5.44 -20.76 -14.51
C PHE A 654 5.64 -19.46 -15.30
N VAL A 655 5.20 -18.34 -14.73
CA VAL A 655 5.35 -17.01 -15.33
C VAL A 655 6.36 -16.20 -14.53
N ARG A 656 7.51 -15.92 -15.13
CA ARG A 656 8.57 -15.11 -14.52
C ARG A 656 8.26 -13.61 -14.61
N LEU A 657 8.51 -12.89 -13.53
CA LEU A 657 8.28 -11.44 -13.37
C LEU A 657 9.55 -10.67 -12.94
N GLY A 658 10.71 -11.33 -12.85
CA GLY A 658 11.94 -10.65 -12.42
C GLY A 658 13.22 -11.36 -12.82
N SER A 659 14.32 -10.60 -12.89
CA SER A 659 15.60 -11.04 -13.44
C SER A 659 16.41 -11.96 -12.52
N ALA A 660 16.29 -11.86 -11.20
CA ALA A 660 17.08 -12.66 -10.25
C ALA A 660 16.23 -13.11 -9.05
N GLY A 661 16.75 -14.05 -8.25
CA GLY A 661 16.23 -14.46 -6.94
C GLY A 661 16.27 -13.36 -5.87
N ASN A 662 16.11 -12.10 -6.26
CA ASN A 662 16.09 -10.97 -5.34
C ASN A 662 14.77 -10.98 -4.56
N ILE A 663 14.80 -11.53 -3.35
CA ILE A 663 13.61 -11.64 -2.49
C ILE A 663 13.01 -10.25 -2.21
N ALA A 664 13.84 -9.21 -2.06
CA ALA A 664 13.38 -7.85 -1.82
C ALA A 664 12.57 -7.27 -2.99
N ALA A 665 12.81 -7.74 -4.22
CA ALA A 665 12.07 -7.38 -5.43
C ALA A 665 10.85 -8.28 -5.70
N GLY A 666 10.40 -9.06 -4.71
CA GLY A 666 9.26 -9.96 -4.85
C GLY A 666 9.64 -11.41 -5.13
N GLY A 667 10.93 -11.77 -5.06
CA GLY A 667 11.37 -13.16 -5.08
C GLY A 667 10.80 -14.00 -3.93
N GLU A 668 11.02 -15.30 -4.02
CA GLU A 668 10.53 -16.29 -3.06
C GLU A 668 11.68 -16.93 -2.31
N SER A 669 11.48 -17.19 -1.01
CA SER A 669 12.37 -17.98 -0.17
C SER A 669 11.75 -19.34 0.13
N ILE A 670 12.39 -20.42 -0.29
CA ILE A 670 11.99 -21.78 0.07
C ILE A 670 13.12 -22.44 0.85
N GLU A 671 12.82 -22.92 2.06
CA GLU A 671 13.80 -23.62 2.89
C GLU A 671 13.95 -25.08 2.46
N VAL A 672 15.20 -25.48 2.21
CA VAL A 672 15.59 -26.76 1.59
C VAL A 672 16.79 -27.42 2.29
N LEU A 673 17.13 -27.03 3.53
CA LEU A 673 18.32 -27.56 4.21
C LEU A 673 18.28 -29.08 4.35
N ASP A 674 17.14 -29.64 4.76
CA ASP A 674 17.02 -31.08 5.08
C ASP A 674 17.21 -31.99 3.84
N GLU A 675 17.05 -31.45 2.64
CA GLU A 675 17.22 -32.16 1.35
C GLU A 675 18.53 -31.77 0.63
N THR A 676 19.30 -30.82 1.17
CA THR A 676 20.54 -30.34 0.54
C THR A 676 21.67 -31.36 0.69
N HIS A 677 22.37 -31.64 -0.41
CA HIS A 677 23.47 -32.60 -0.46
C HIS A 677 24.63 -32.17 0.47
N PRO A 678 25.19 -33.09 1.29
CA PRO A 678 26.22 -32.75 2.28
C PRO A 678 27.45 -32.01 1.73
N SER A 679 27.93 -32.38 0.54
CA SER A 679 29.10 -31.72 -0.08
C SER A 679 28.90 -30.22 -0.32
N MET A 680 27.65 -29.76 -0.52
CA MET A 680 27.35 -28.34 -0.68
C MET A 680 27.38 -27.60 0.65
N LEU A 681 26.95 -28.27 1.73
CA LEU A 681 27.04 -27.75 3.08
C LEU A 681 28.51 -27.60 3.50
N GLU A 682 29.32 -28.63 3.25
CA GLU A 682 30.77 -28.62 3.47
C GLU A 682 31.43 -27.49 2.69
N LEU A 683 31.07 -27.31 1.41
CA LEU A 683 31.61 -26.24 0.58
C LEU A 683 31.32 -24.84 1.16
N ALA A 684 30.10 -24.61 1.66
CA ALA A 684 29.73 -23.35 2.29
C ALA A 684 30.50 -23.09 3.59
N VAL A 685 30.73 -24.13 4.41
CA VAL A 685 31.57 -24.03 5.62
C VAL A 685 33.01 -23.68 5.25
N ARG A 686 33.61 -24.36 4.26
CA ARG A 686 34.97 -24.01 3.77
C ARG A 686 35.06 -22.54 3.33
N ALA A 687 34.02 -22.03 2.67
CA ALA A 687 33.99 -20.65 2.21
C ALA A 687 33.99 -19.62 3.34
N VAL A 688 33.37 -19.93 4.48
CA VAL A 688 33.46 -19.07 5.67
C VAL A 688 34.88 -19.08 6.22
N HIS A 689 35.49 -20.26 6.38
CA HIS A 689 36.86 -20.39 6.90
C HIS A 689 37.92 -19.77 5.98
N ALA A 690 37.66 -19.67 4.68
CA ALA A 690 38.53 -18.99 3.73
C ALA A 690 38.72 -17.50 4.04
N VAL A 691 37.80 -16.87 4.79
CA VAL A 691 37.90 -15.47 5.19
C VAL A 691 38.30 -15.38 6.67
N PRO A 692 39.55 -14.99 6.99
CA PRO A 692 40.02 -14.91 8.36
C PRO A 692 39.19 -13.94 9.23
N GLY A 693 38.75 -14.40 10.39
CA GLY A 693 37.97 -13.60 11.35
C GLY A 693 36.47 -13.48 11.00
N LEU A 694 35.97 -14.30 10.08
CA LEU A 694 34.56 -14.46 9.77
C LEU A 694 34.00 -15.65 10.56
N ASP A 695 33.02 -15.40 11.44
CA ASP A 695 32.42 -16.45 12.30
C ASP A 695 31.08 -16.97 11.77
N HIS A 696 30.38 -16.16 11.00
CA HIS A 696 29.14 -16.54 10.34
C HIS A 696 29.02 -15.74 9.04
N ALA A 697 28.36 -16.31 8.04
CA ALA A 697 28.08 -15.61 6.79
C ALA A 697 26.91 -16.24 6.03
N GLY A 698 26.30 -15.43 5.18
CA GLY A 698 25.41 -15.94 4.13
C GLY A 698 26.21 -16.21 2.86
N ILE A 699 26.24 -17.44 2.41
CA ILE A 699 26.91 -17.88 1.20
C ILE A 699 25.87 -17.97 0.08
N ASP A 700 26.05 -17.19 -0.99
CA ASP A 700 25.25 -17.34 -2.20
C ASP A 700 25.97 -18.31 -3.14
N LEU A 701 25.27 -19.37 -3.53
CA LEU A 701 25.79 -20.46 -4.34
C LEU A 701 24.82 -20.75 -5.49
N MET A 702 25.37 -20.92 -6.69
CA MET A 702 24.63 -21.41 -7.86
C MET A 702 24.89 -22.90 -8.04
N GLY A 703 23.85 -23.69 -8.31
CA GLY A 703 23.97 -25.12 -8.58
C GLY A 703 22.65 -25.87 -8.51
N ASP A 704 22.69 -27.12 -8.07
CA ASP A 704 21.55 -28.00 -7.80
C ASP A 704 21.75 -28.62 -6.41
N HIS A 705 20.95 -28.16 -5.43
CA HIS A 705 21.05 -28.58 -4.04
C HIS A 705 20.93 -30.09 -3.80
N LEU A 706 20.39 -30.86 -4.74
CA LEU A 706 20.20 -32.31 -4.60
C LEU A 706 21.42 -33.13 -5.05
N ARG A 707 22.44 -32.49 -5.64
CA ARG A 707 23.57 -33.17 -6.27
C ARG A 707 24.90 -32.84 -5.60
N ALA A 708 25.84 -33.77 -5.66
CA ALA A 708 27.22 -33.53 -5.23
C ALA A 708 27.87 -32.40 -6.05
N VAL A 709 28.74 -31.60 -5.41
CA VAL A 709 29.44 -30.46 -6.03
C VAL A 709 30.23 -30.89 -7.27
N ASP A 710 30.90 -32.05 -7.22
CA ASP A 710 31.70 -32.55 -8.36
C ASP A 710 30.85 -33.13 -9.50
N GLY A 711 29.55 -33.30 -9.26
CA GLY A 711 28.62 -33.91 -10.21
C GLY A 711 27.91 -32.93 -11.14
N HIS A 712 28.07 -31.62 -10.96
CA HIS A 712 27.40 -30.58 -11.74
C HIS A 712 28.11 -29.22 -11.62
N PRO A 713 27.81 -28.23 -12.48
CA PRO A 713 28.31 -26.88 -12.28
C PRO A 713 27.77 -26.28 -10.97
N ALA A 714 28.67 -26.07 -10.00
CA ALA A 714 28.37 -25.45 -8.73
C ALA A 714 29.46 -24.47 -8.33
N ALA A 715 29.10 -23.25 -7.91
CA ALA A 715 30.07 -22.25 -7.51
C ALA A 715 29.49 -21.21 -6.55
N ILE A 716 30.36 -20.68 -5.68
CA ILE A 716 30.02 -19.58 -4.77
C ILE A 716 30.11 -18.26 -5.54
N ILE A 717 29.01 -17.50 -5.49
CA ILE A 717 28.85 -16.24 -6.18
C ILE A 717 29.16 -15.05 -5.26
N GLU A 718 28.81 -15.16 -3.98
CA GLU A 718 28.99 -14.09 -2.99
C GLU A 718 29.10 -14.66 -1.57
N VAL A 719 29.94 -14.04 -0.75
CA VAL A 719 30.03 -14.27 0.70
C VAL A 719 29.57 -13.01 1.40
N ASN A 720 28.56 -13.11 2.26
CA ASN A 720 27.95 -11.97 2.96
C ASN A 720 28.22 -12.06 4.46
N GLY A 721 29.19 -11.28 4.96
CA GLY A 721 29.54 -11.24 6.40
C GLY A 721 28.59 -10.43 7.30
N ASN A 722 27.42 -10.03 6.78
CA ASN A 722 26.31 -9.48 7.56
C ASN A 722 24.98 -9.88 6.88
N PRO A 723 24.65 -11.18 6.88
CA PRO A 723 23.52 -11.68 6.10
C PRO A 723 22.19 -11.24 6.72
N ALA A 724 21.21 -10.99 5.86
CA ALA A 724 19.83 -10.87 6.30
C ALA A 724 19.32 -12.24 6.76
N THR A 725 18.78 -12.33 7.96
CA THR A 725 18.31 -13.59 8.57
C THR A 725 16.81 -13.80 8.47
N THR A 726 16.08 -12.75 8.15
CA THR A 726 14.62 -12.72 8.20
C THR A 726 13.95 -13.79 7.34
N PHE A 727 14.42 -14.01 6.11
CA PHE A 727 13.80 -15.00 5.21
C PHE A 727 14.10 -16.45 5.61
N ASN A 728 15.08 -16.68 6.50
CA ASN A 728 15.34 -18.00 7.09
C ASN A 728 14.36 -18.30 8.24
N HIS A 729 14.01 -17.27 9.01
CA HIS A 729 12.96 -17.37 10.05
C HIS A 729 11.57 -17.47 9.47
N PHE A 730 11.32 -16.80 8.34
CA PHE A 730 9.99 -16.71 7.73
C PHE A 730 10.03 -17.06 6.24
N PRO A 731 10.50 -18.27 5.87
CA PRO A 731 10.50 -18.69 4.47
C PRO A 731 9.06 -18.78 3.96
N LEU A 732 8.85 -18.53 2.67
CA LEU A 732 7.52 -18.66 2.06
C LEU A 732 7.00 -20.10 2.17
N ALA A 733 7.88 -21.09 1.99
CA ALA A 733 7.58 -22.51 2.15
C ALA A 733 8.82 -23.25 2.69
N GLY A 734 8.63 -24.46 3.22
CA GLY A 734 9.70 -25.24 3.89
C GLY A 734 9.82 -24.91 5.39
N THR A 735 10.73 -25.58 6.08
CA THR A 735 10.86 -25.52 7.55
C THR A 735 11.40 -24.16 8.02
N PRO A 736 10.67 -23.37 8.82
CA PRO A 736 11.21 -22.15 9.44
C PRO A 736 12.40 -22.46 10.36
N ARG A 737 13.48 -21.68 10.28
CA ARG A 737 14.71 -21.88 11.09
C ARG A 737 14.92 -20.74 12.08
N ASP A 738 15.13 -21.06 13.36
CA ASP A 738 15.39 -20.06 14.42
C ASP A 738 16.86 -19.60 14.45
N VAL A 739 17.33 -19.04 13.34
CA VAL A 739 18.76 -18.70 13.14
C VAL A 739 19.30 -17.65 14.11
N SER A 740 18.42 -16.83 14.69
CA SER A 740 18.76 -15.93 15.80
C SER A 740 19.20 -16.69 17.05
N SER A 741 18.55 -17.83 17.36
CA SER A 741 18.99 -18.71 18.44
C SER A 741 20.36 -19.31 18.16
N ASP A 742 20.62 -19.76 16.92
CA ASP A 742 21.93 -20.30 16.53
C ASP A 742 23.05 -19.26 16.71
N LEU A 743 22.80 -18.01 16.33
CA LEU A 743 23.75 -16.90 16.53
C LEU A 743 24.03 -16.60 18.01
N VAL A 744 22.99 -16.60 18.86
CA VAL A 744 23.15 -16.38 20.31
C VAL A 744 23.94 -17.53 20.93
N LEU A 745 23.56 -18.78 20.65
CA LEU A 745 24.24 -19.97 21.16
C LEU A 745 25.71 -20.02 20.73
N ARG A 746 26.01 -19.74 19.45
CA ARG A 746 27.38 -19.64 18.96
C ARG A 746 28.17 -18.56 19.70
N SER A 747 27.56 -17.39 19.92
CA SER A 747 28.24 -16.28 20.58
C SER A 747 28.52 -16.56 22.06
N CYS A 748 27.60 -17.22 22.77
CA CYS A 748 27.82 -17.67 24.15
C CYS A 748 28.87 -18.78 24.23
N SER A 749 28.82 -19.76 23.32
CA SER A 749 29.80 -20.85 23.27
C SER A 749 31.23 -20.34 23.07
N LEU A 750 31.43 -19.38 22.17
CA LEU A 750 32.74 -18.71 21.98
C LEU A 750 33.19 -17.91 23.20
N ALA A 751 32.24 -17.44 24.02
CA ALA A 751 32.53 -16.82 25.31
C ALA A 751 32.73 -17.84 26.46
N GLY A 752 32.64 -19.15 26.18
CA GLY A 752 32.74 -20.19 27.20
C GLY A 752 31.52 -20.33 28.11
N PHE A 753 30.34 -19.89 27.64
CA PHE A 753 29.08 -19.90 28.41
C PHE A 753 28.00 -20.71 27.69
N ASP A 754 27.26 -21.53 28.45
CA ASP A 754 26.08 -22.24 27.98
C ASP A 754 24.82 -21.61 28.61
N PRO A 755 23.98 -20.90 27.84
CA PRO A 755 22.77 -20.26 28.36
C PRO A 755 21.63 -21.26 28.64
N GLY A 756 21.82 -22.56 28.34
CA GLY A 756 20.82 -23.59 28.58
C GLY A 756 19.61 -23.53 27.64
N ALA A 757 18.56 -24.28 28.00
CA ALA A 757 17.35 -24.39 27.21
C ALA A 757 16.44 -23.14 27.32
N PRO A 758 15.67 -22.81 26.27
CA PRO A 758 14.70 -21.73 26.34
C PRO A 758 13.60 -22.03 27.37
N ARG A 759 13.13 -20.97 28.03
CA ARG A 759 12.07 -20.97 29.05
C ARG A 759 10.74 -20.59 28.40
N ASP A 760 9.66 -21.26 28.79
CA ASP A 760 8.31 -20.97 28.28
C ASP A 760 7.66 -19.75 28.95
N ARG A 761 8.13 -19.39 30.14
CA ARG A 761 7.67 -18.25 30.92
C ARG A 761 8.84 -17.44 31.42
N LEU A 762 8.67 -16.12 31.41
CA LEU A 762 9.68 -15.18 31.89
C LEU A 762 9.06 -14.27 32.94
N THR A 763 9.86 -13.94 33.94
CA THR A 763 9.60 -12.88 34.90
C THR A 763 10.77 -11.90 34.80
N VAL A 764 10.48 -10.66 34.41
CA VAL A 764 11.50 -9.65 34.09
C VAL A 764 11.16 -8.31 34.71
N ARG A 765 12.21 -7.53 34.93
CA ARG A 765 12.14 -6.09 35.11
C ARG A 765 12.63 -5.41 33.83
N ILE A 766 11.86 -4.46 33.32
CA ILE A 766 12.20 -3.63 32.17
C ILE A 766 12.34 -2.18 32.64
N GLU A 767 13.54 -1.64 32.55
CA GLU A 767 13.86 -0.25 32.87
C GLU A 767 13.99 0.55 31.56
N VAL A 768 13.30 1.67 31.48
CA VAL A 768 13.18 2.47 30.25
C VAL A 768 13.64 3.90 30.51
N ASP A 769 14.64 4.33 29.75
CA ASP A 769 15.24 5.66 29.85
C ASP A 769 14.82 6.59 28.69
N GLY A 770 14.79 7.89 28.97
CA GLY A 770 14.55 8.95 28.00
C GLY A 770 13.37 9.84 28.37
N ARG A 771 12.75 10.48 27.37
CA ARG A 771 11.53 11.27 27.57
C ARG A 771 10.32 10.34 27.60
N VAL A 772 10.06 9.71 28.75
CA VAL A 772 9.01 8.68 28.92
C VAL A 772 7.94 9.04 29.95
N GLN A 773 8.17 10.05 30.79
CA GLN A 773 7.16 10.57 31.71
C GLN A 773 6.33 11.70 31.08
N ASN A 774 5.06 11.85 31.51
CA ASN A 774 4.13 12.88 31.04
C ASN A 774 3.85 12.88 29.51
N VAL A 775 4.18 11.79 28.83
CA VAL A 775 3.98 11.60 27.38
C VAL A 775 2.99 10.48 27.04
N GLY A 776 2.38 9.87 28.07
CA GLY A 776 1.43 8.76 27.91
C GLY A 776 2.08 7.38 27.72
N TYR A 777 3.38 7.24 28.04
CA TYR A 777 4.11 5.98 27.89
C TYR A 777 3.52 4.84 28.72
N ARG A 778 3.25 5.07 30.02
CA ARG A 778 2.72 4.02 30.91
C ARG A 778 1.39 3.43 30.43
N ALA A 779 0.46 4.29 30.03
CA ALA A 779 -0.83 3.86 29.50
C ALA A 779 -0.69 3.09 28.17
N TRP A 780 0.24 3.51 27.31
CA TRP A 780 0.55 2.81 26.06
C TRP A 780 1.11 1.40 26.33
N PHE A 781 2.11 1.29 27.22
CA PHE A 781 2.73 0.01 27.56
C PHE A 781 1.73 -0.93 28.26
N ALA A 782 0.97 -0.42 29.23
CA ALA A 782 -0.04 -1.22 29.95
C ALA A 782 -1.11 -1.78 29.00
N ALA A 783 -1.56 -0.99 28.01
CA ALA A 783 -2.50 -1.48 27.00
C ALA A 783 -1.91 -2.65 26.18
N MET A 784 -0.64 -2.57 25.80
CA MET A 784 0.05 -3.66 25.08
C MET A 784 0.19 -4.92 25.94
N ALA A 785 0.51 -4.77 27.22
CA ALA A 785 0.66 -5.89 28.15
C ALA A 785 -0.69 -6.58 28.43
N GLN A 786 -1.76 -5.80 28.61
CA GLN A 786 -3.10 -6.33 28.82
C GLN A 786 -3.64 -7.09 27.60
N GLU A 787 -3.41 -6.59 26.39
CA GLU A 787 -3.77 -7.28 25.13
C GLU A 787 -3.10 -8.65 25.01
N ARG A 788 -1.90 -8.79 25.59
CA ARG A 788 -1.06 -10.00 25.55
C ARG A 788 -1.16 -10.88 26.79
N GLN A 789 -2.13 -10.59 27.67
CA GLN A 789 -2.36 -11.33 28.91
C GLN A 789 -1.10 -11.45 29.81
N VAL A 790 -0.24 -10.43 29.78
CA VAL A 790 0.93 -10.32 30.65
C VAL A 790 0.51 -9.67 31.98
N THR A 791 0.99 -10.20 33.10
CA THR A 791 0.73 -9.67 34.44
C THR A 791 1.93 -8.87 34.94
N GLY A 792 1.69 -8.00 35.94
CA GLY A 792 2.74 -7.19 36.56
C GLY A 792 2.33 -5.74 36.74
N SER A 793 3.30 -4.82 36.70
CA SER A 793 3.07 -3.41 36.96
C SER A 793 4.00 -2.49 36.20
N ILE A 794 3.61 -1.22 36.09
CA ILE A 794 4.43 -0.16 35.51
C ILE A 794 4.35 1.10 36.38
N ARG A 795 5.50 1.73 36.67
CA ARG A 795 5.61 2.95 37.48
C ARG A 795 6.63 3.93 36.94
N ASN A 796 6.49 5.20 37.32
CA ASN A 796 7.52 6.19 37.07
C ASN A 796 8.65 6.05 38.10
N LEU A 797 9.89 6.31 37.67
CA LEU A 797 11.03 6.37 38.55
C LEU A 797 11.41 7.84 38.89
N PRO A 798 11.97 8.13 40.09
CA PRO A 798 12.32 9.49 40.50
C PRO A 798 13.30 10.21 39.55
N GLU A 799 14.20 9.47 38.91
CA GLU A 799 15.21 9.95 37.98
C GLU A 799 14.69 10.27 36.56
N GLY A 800 13.38 10.11 36.33
CA GLY A 800 12.73 10.43 35.05
C GLY A 800 12.49 9.23 34.13
N GLY A 801 12.97 8.04 34.50
CA GLY A 801 12.72 6.78 33.80
C GLY A 801 11.36 6.14 34.11
N VAL A 802 11.13 4.95 33.54
CA VAL A 802 9.96 4.09 33.81
C VAL A 802 10.44 2.69 34.12
N GLU A 803 9.90 2.08 35.17
CA GLU A 803 10.12 0.67 35.49
C GLU A 803 8.86 -0.13 35.19
N VAL A 804 9.06 -1.29 34.59
CA VAL A 804 8.05 -2.31 34.36
C VAL A 804 8.48 -3.58 35.07
N LEU A 805 7.57 -4.19 35.81
CA LEU A 805 7.68 -5.56 36.27
C LEU A 805 6.68 -6.39 35.45
N ALA A 806 7.14 -7.46 34.81
CA ALA A 806 6.29 -8.25 33.93
C ALA A 806 6.54 -9.75 34.10
N SER A 807 5.47 -10.53 34.18
CA SER A 807 5.51 -12.00 34.16
C SER A 807 4.49 -12.56 33.17
N GLY A 808 4.87 -13.58 32.42
CA GLY A 808 3.99 -14.15 31.39
C GLY A 808 4.67 -15.16 30.49
N PRO A 809 3.99 -15.60 29.41
CA PRO A 809 4.59 -16.39 28.35
C PRO A 809 5.82 -15.69 27.76
N ALA A 810 6.90 -16.44 27.53
CA ALA A 810 8.18 -15.88 27.10
C ALA A 810 8.08 -15.10 25.79
N ALA A 811 7.30 -15.61 24.82
CA ALA A 811 7.07 -14.94 23.54
C ALA A 811 6.48 -13.53 23.73
N GLU A 812 5.49 -13.39 24.62
CA GLU A 812 4.81 -12.11 24.87
C GLU A 812 5.71 -11.13 25.63
N ILE A 813 6.45 -11.61 26.63
CA ILE A 813 7.43 -10.80 27.37
C ILE A 813 8.50 -10.26 26.41
N CYS A 814 9.02 -11.10 25.51
CA CYS A 814 10.03 -10.67 24.54
C CYS A 814 9.48 -9.61 23.58
N VAL A 815 8.22 -9.75 23.14
CA VAL A 815 7.56 -8.72 22.31
C VAL A 815 7.44 -7.40 23.07
N LEU A 816 7.05 -7.42 24.34
CA LEU A 816 6.95 -6.22 25.17
C LEU A 816 8.32 -5.56 25.40
N ALA A 817 9.33 -6.35 25.77
CA ALA A 817 10.70 -5.89 25.98
C ALA A 817 11.28 -5.23 24.72
N SER A 818 11.19 -5.89 23.57
CA SER A 818 11.64 -5.33 22.30
C SER A 818 10.82 -4.11 21.86
N SER A 819 9.51 -4.08 22.13
CA SER A 819 8.64 -2.96 21.74
C SER A 819 8.83 -1.72 22.59
N ALA A 820 9.32 -1.85 23.83
CA ALA A 820 9.53 -0.73 24.75
C ALA A 820 10.37 0.40 24.13
N ILE A 821 11.33 0.08 23.26
CA ILE A 821 12.18 1.09 22.58
C ILE A 821 11.41 2.01 21.63
N LEU A 822 10.23 1.60 21.16
CA LEU A 822 9.42 2.37 20.21
C LEU A 822 8.71 3.54 20.89
N GLY A 823 8.21 3.28 22.11
CA GLY A 823 7.48 4.22 22.94
C GLY A 823 6.14 4.73 22.36
N SER A 824 5.45 5.53 23.18
CA SER A 824 4.22 6.22 22.75
C SER A 824 4.54 7.35 21.76
N ARG A 825 3.51 7.89 21.08
CA ARG A 825 3.66 8.95 20.05
C ARG A 825 4.49 10.18 20.47
N ARG A 826 4.54 10.51 21.76
CA ARG A 826 5.29 11.67 22.30
C ARG A 826 6.57 11.27 23.04
N ALA A 827 6.82 9.97 23.18
CA ALA A 827 7.99 9.46 23.88
C ALA A 827 9.23 9.53 22.98
N VAL A 828 10.39 9.69 23.62
CA VAL A 828 11.70 9.50 22.99
C VAL A 828 12.49 8.59 23.92
N VAL A 829 12.56 7.31 23.57
CA VAL A 829 13.27 6.30 24.36
C VAL A 829 14.73 6.25 23.92
N THR A 830 15.65 6.31 24.86
CA THR A 830 17.09 6.27 24.60
C THR A 830 17.72 4.93 24.97
N GLN A 831 17.10 4.17 25.86
CA GLN A 831 17.58 2.86 26.28
C GLN A 831 16.44 2.04 26.90
N VAL A 832 16.51 0.72 26.74
CA VAL A 832 15.68 -0.25 27.46
C VAL A 832 16.59 -1.33 28.02
N ARG A 833 16.53 -1.59 29.32
CA ARG A 833 17.23 -2.69 29.98
C ARG A 833 16.21 -3.71 30.45
N THR A 834 16.42 -4.98 30.13
CA THR A 834 15.57 -6.10 30.57
C THR A 834 16.41 -7.06 31.39
N THR A 835 16.06 -7.24 32.67
CA THR A 835 16.74 -8.16 33.59
C THR A 835 15.81 -9.24 34.08
N HIS A 836 16.27 -10.48 34.15
CA HIS A 836 15.52 -11.57 34.74
C HIS A 836 15.33 -11.39 36.25
N LEU A 837 14.15 -11.78 36.73
CA LEU A 837 13.82 -11.83 38.14
C LEU A 837 13.44 -13.26 38.54
N PRO A 838 13.69 -13.65 39.81
CA PRO A 838 13.32 -14.96 40.31
C PRO A 838 11.80 -15.17 40.36
N ASP A 839 11.04 -14.16 40.85
CA ASP A 839 9.57 -14.17 40.84
C ASP A 839 8.98 -12.76 41.03
N LEU A 840 7.67 -12.60 40.78
CA LEU A 840 6.88 -11.42 41.12
C LEU A 840 5.71 -11.81 42.05
N PRO A 841 5.25 -10.90 42.93
CA PRO A 841 4.02 -11.13 43.68
C PRO A 841 2.88 -11.44 42.70
N ALA A 842 2.09 -12.48 42.99
CA ALA A 842 0.99 -12.87 42.12
C ALA A 842 0.00 -11.71 41.93
N THR A 843 -0.11 -11.22 40.70
CA THR A 843 -1.17 -10.28 40.30
C THR A 843 -1.98 -10.88 39.15
N ASP A 844 -3.29 -10.73 39.21
CA ASP A 844 -4.20 -11.26 38.18
C ASP A 844 -4.32 -10.31 36.97
N ARG A 845 -3.64 -9.16 37.01
CA ARG A 845 -3.72 -8.10 35.99
C ARG A 845 -2.45 -7.25 35.93
N PHE A 846 -2.33 -6.52 34.83
CA PHE A 846 -1.28 -5.52 34.65
C PHE A 846 -1.71 -4.16 35.22
N GLU A 847 -0.96 -3.62 36.18
CA GLU A 847 -1.32 -2.42 36.94
C GLU A 847 -0.46 -1.20 36.59
N VAL A 848 -1.10 -0.02 36.50
CA VAL A 848 -0.38 1.26 36.39
C VAL A 848 -0.29 1.87 37.79
N LEU A 849 0.90 1.79 38.38
CA LEU A 849 1.18 2.34 39.71
C LEU A 849 1.57 3.82 39.61
N PRO A 850 1.43 4.60 40.70
CA PRO A 850 1.65 6.06 40.72
C PRO A 850 2.94 6.55 40.05
#